data_AF-B8CBW8-F1
#
_entry.id   AF-B8CBW8-F1
#
_cell.length_a   1.000
_cell.length_b   1.000
_cell.length_c   1.000
_cell.angle_alpha   90.00
_cell.angle_beta   90.00
_cell.angle_gamma   90.00
#
_symmetry.space_group_name_H-M   'P 1'
#
loop_
_entity.id
_entity.type
_entity.pdbx_description
1 polymer ?
#
loop_
_entity_poly.entity_id
_entity_poly.type
_entity_poly.pdbx_seq_one_letter_code
_entity_poly.pdbx_strand_id
1 'polypeptide(L)'
;MFVGLCILVAITFVLSRGQAGAVGGVGSGGVDGTTANANTVPEGTAQAQPVNAAPEGTGWAQTSHASPVIASSPAYSQAIDSADAAAGPLACNCDGKVDPSQVDIGTLRAAALASSPPHIIECSAAAAGQSQSACHLPSSTRYAALNQKGATLWMTGCSGAGKTTIATALEDRLIKAYGKHVYRLDGDNLRTGINRDLTFTEADRAESVRRTGEIATLFADSGVITLVGLISPYRADRDAVRKRHEDQNIPFYEIFLDVPVEELKKRDPKGQYARVESGQLKHFTCIDDPYEPPLNPEITLKTHELEIELPNPDGDEEIDLHLPSHLREERMLEAETLPKVLITDLDLNWLQVIGEGWASPLRGFMREGTLLEVLHFNSILYRPPNRVSMSVPITLACTSYTKTAIESSPHNAVALTTQMGNVVAILRNPEIYPNRKEEIVTRMFGVIDPGHPYIQQIYKGGDYLIGGEVELLDRIRYNDGLDQWRKTTTELMEEFKQKGADTVYAFQTRNPTHAGHAYLMRSAGENLKKEGYKNPVLWLSPLGGWTKEDDVPLDVRVKQHEEVLNSGLEHPGGLDPSKTVMAIWPAPMVYAGPTEVQFHAKSRRSAGASYFVVGRDPAGMKGSHLAVEHQDDDLYDGDHGRYVLQNSPGIGSMKMLSFVKVMYDITDNVMKIPDETRMDDFISISGSKMRLLARNGAVPCSATDIPTDLVEANCVPSGFMVPKGWDIVVDYYRNIDSGRWIPWSRPFWHDIPLRPSGQADEVVNFVTEIPLHMTAKMEVQKALPGNPIAQDSNSDGSPRYYTYGTPFFNYGFIPQTWEDPDLKDSLGNGGDNDPLDVMEIGSTRLEMGSVTPCRVLGHLELIDEGEMDNKIVCISLSDKDANSIHTMEDLERVKPGTVDKLKDWLTRYKTSDGKPENALASENPTRTSEALELINETHMRWKNLCGKGTSYVSGDHGFWLHAAGCKG
;
A
#
# COMPACT_ATOMS: atom_id res chain seq x y z
N MET A 1 3.67 -15.16 -15.63
CA MET A 1 4.38 -16.39 -15.17
C MET A 1 5.48 -16.94 -16.08
N PHE A 2 5.23 -17.40 -17.33
CA PHE A 2 6.13 -18.31 -18.09
C PHE A 2 7.64 -18.09 -17.96
N VAL A 3 8.14 -16.90 -18.33
CA VAL A 3 9.56 -16.55 -18.14
C VAL A 3 9.83 -16.30 -16.65
N GLY A 4 8.95 -15.55 -15.99
CA GLY A 4 9.05 -15.09 -14.60
C GLY A 4 9.35 -16.19 -13.57
N LEU A 5 8.73 -17.37 -13.65
CA LEU A 5 9.02 -18.46 -12.71
C LEU A 5 10.38 -19.13 -13.01
N CYS A 6 10.70 -19.32 -14.30
CA CYS A 6 12.02 -19.79 -14.72
C CYS A 6 13.13 -18.80 -14.32
N ILE A 7 12.85 -17.50 -14.43
CA ILE A 7 13.68 -16.41 -13.95
C ILE A 7 13.81 -16.47 -12.44
N LEU A 8 12.71 -16.58 -11.67
CA LEU A 8 12.77 -16.53 -10.21
C LEU A 8 13.56 -17.71 -9.64
N VAL A 9 13.38 -18.92 -10.18
CA VAL A 9 14.20 -20.08 -9.80
C VAL A 9 15.65 -19.89 -10.25
N ALA A 10 15.92 -19.52 -11.51
CA ALA A 10 17.29 -19.30 -11.98
C ALA A 10 18.01 -18.18 -11.22
N ILE A 11 17.34 -17.06 -10.92
CA ILE A 11 17.90 -15.92 -10.19
C ILE A 11 18.10 -16.27 -8.72
N THR A 12 17.13 -16.91 -8.06
CA THR A 12 17.31 -17.37 -6.67
C THR A 12 18.49 -18.34 -6.57
N PHE A 13 18.65 -19.28 -7.51
CA PHE A 13 19.74 -20.25 -7.46
C PHE A 13 21.10 -19.72 -7.97
N VAL A 14 21.14 -18.75 -8.90
CA VAL A 14 22.40 -18.14 -9.39
C VAL A 14 22.89 -17.01 -8.46
N LEU A 15 21.99 -16.25 -7.81
CA LEU A 15 22.36 -15.12 -6.95
C LEU A 15 22.49 -15.47 -5.45
N SER A 16 21.73 -16.42 -4.90
CA SER A 16 21.72 -16.68 -3.44
C SER A 16 23.08 -17.09 -2.87
N ARG A 17 23.95 -17.72 -3.65
CA ARG A 17 25.34 -18.04 -3.24
C ARG A 17 26.33 -16.90 -3.56
N GLY A 18 25.86 -15.66 -3.45
CA GLY A 18 26.68 -14.44 -3.39
C GLY A 18 27.10 -14.05 -1.96
N GLN A 19 26.26 -14.33 -0.95
CA GLN A 19 26.45 -13.86 0.44
C GLN A 19 26.51 -15.02 1.45
N ALA A 20 27.61 -15.78 1.42
CA ALA A 20 27.93 -16.78 2.46
C ALA A 20 29.45 -16.91 2.59
N GLY A 21 30.08 -16.05 3.40
CA GLY A 21 31.55 -15.93 3.45
C GLY A 21 32.14 -15.09 4.59
N ALA A 22 31.43 -14.96 5.72
CA ALA A 22 31.87 -14.15 6.86
C ALA A 22 31.47 -14.75 8.22
N VAL A 23 31.66 -16.07 8.40
CA VAL A 23 31.51 -16.74 9.71
C VAL A 23 32.82 -17.47 10.03
N GLY A 24 33.73 -16.76 10.70
CA GLY A 24 34.97 -17.32 11.22
C GLY A 24 34.71 -18.16 12.47
N GLY A 25 35.03 -19.44 12.42
CA GLY A 25 34.79 -20.36 13.55
C GLY A 25 35.83 -20.25 14.66
N VAL A 26 35.35 -20.13 15.90
CA VAL A 26 35.90 -20.66 17.16
C VAL A 26 37.44 -20.82 17.25
N GLY A 27 38.10 -19.85 17.89
CA GLY A 27 39.45 -20.02 18.46
C GLY A 27 39.38 -19.96 20.00
N SER A 28 39.92 -20.97 20.69
CA SER A 28 39.80 -21.12 22.15
C SER A 28 41.09 -20.78 22.92
N GLY A 29 40.96 -20.01 24.00
CA GLY A 29 42.05 -19.66 24.93
C GLY A 29 42.32 -18.15 24.96
N GLY A 30 42.70 -17.54 26.08
CA GLY A 30 42.88 -18.07 27.44
C GLY A 30 42.89 -16.93 28.46
N VAL A 31 42.77 -17.26 29.76
CA VAL A 31 42.73 -16.27 30.85
C VAL A 31 44.15 -15.90 31.29
N ASP A 32 44.47 -14.60 31.40
CA ASP A 32 45.19 -14.04 32.57
C ASP A 32 45.37 -12.51 32.54
N GLY A 33 45.33 -11.89 33.73
CA GLY A 33 46.43 -11.00 34.17
C GLY A 33 46.38 -9.47 33.98
N THR A 34 46.18 -8.77 35.11
CA THR A 34 47.03 -7.64 35.61
C THR A 34 47.02 -6.22 34.98
N THR A 35 46.18 -5.34 35.58
CA THR A 35 46.51 -4.08 36.33
C THR A 35 47.28 -2.87 35.73
N ALA A 36 46.91 -1.69 36.29
CA ALA A 36 47.61 -0.38 36.38
C ALA A 36 47.47 0.58 35.18
N ASN A 37 46.82 1.76 35.32
CA ASN A 37 47.13 2.99 36.09
C ASN A 37 48.24 3.88 35.49
N ALA A 38 47.88 5.09 35.03
CA ALA A 38 48.30 6.36 35.65
C ALA A 38 47.65 7.60 34.98
N ASN A 39 47.40 8.65 35.77
CA ASN A 39 46.99 9.98 35.29
C ASN A 39 48.18 10.81 34.79
N THR A 40 47.94 11.87 34.00
CA THR A 40 48.34 13.24 34.42
C THR A 40 47.71 14.35 33.57
N VAL A 41 47.38 15.47 34.22
CA VAL A 41 46.99 16.77 33.64
C VAL A 41 47.58 17.88 34.54
N PRO A 42 48.09 18.97 33.97
CA PRO A 42 47.96 20.34 34.54
C PRO A 42 47.24 21.26 33.53
N GLU A 43 46.29 22.14 33.91
CA GLU A 43 46.51 23.50 34.51
C GLU A 43 47.48 24.36 33.66
N GLY A 44 47.24 25.58 33.18
CA GLY A 44 46.30 26.70 33.40
C GLY A 44 46.98 27.98 32.81
N THR A 45 46.57 29.27 32.84
CA THR A 45 45.42 30.11 33.24
C THR A 45 45.58 31.46 32.43
N ALA A 46 44.88 32.62 32.52
CA ALA A 46 43.79 33.17 33.35
C ALA A 46 43.12 34.42 32.68
N GLN A 47 41.95 34.82 33.20
CA GLN A 47 41.44 36.20 33.43
C GLN A 47 41.20 37.28 32.33
N ALA A 48 39.93 37.76 32.34
CA ALA A 48 39.48 39.17 32.45
C ALA A 48 38.97 40.02 31.23
N GLN A 49 37.87 40.73 31.52
CA GLN A 49 37.16 41.82 30.80
C GLN A 49 37.53 43.21 31.45
N PRO A 50 36.96 44.42 31.16
CA PRO A 50 35.65 44.76 30.51
C PRO A 50 35.50 46.08 29.67
N VAL A 51 34.31 46.26 29.06
CA VAL A 51 33.60 47.51 28.62
C VAL A 51 34.29 48.50 27.63
N ASN A 52 33.62 49.37 26.82
CA ASN A 52 32.20 49.69 26.61
C ASN A 52 31.91 50.32 25.22
N ALA A 53 30.62 50.61 24.95
CA ALA A 53 30.05 51.65 24.06
C ALA A 53 29.70 51.34 22.58
N ALA A 54 28.57 51.95 22.17
CA ALA A 54 28.04 52.15 20.80
C ALA A 54 27.72 53.67 20.63
N PRO A 55 27.23 54.24 19.49
CA PRO A 55 25.96 53.86 18.83
C PRO A 55 25.89 54.00 17.28
N GLU A 56 24.71 53.63 16.73
CA GLU A 56 24.03 54.12 15.50
C GLU A 56 24.73 54.15 14.11
N GLY A 57 23.99 53.75 13.05
CA GLY A 57 24.39 54.01 11.65
C GLY A 57 23.81 53.07 10.57
N THR A 58 22.59 53.36 10.11
CA THR A 58 21.91 52.88 8.88
C THR A 58 22.72 52.16 7.77
N GLY A 59 22.19 51.05 7.22
CA GLY A 59 22.60 50.54 5.90
C GLY A 59 21.87 49.26 5.44
N TRP A 60 21.23 49.29 4.26
CA TRP A 60 20.76 48.08 3.55
C TRP A 60 21.88 47.52 2.68
N ALA A 61 22.09 46.19 2.67
CA ALA A 61 22.88 45.51 1.65
C ALA A 61 22.43 44.04 1.50
N GLN A 62 22.48 43.52 0.28
CA GLN A 62 22.22 42.11 -0.04
C GLN A 62 23.50 41.27 0.11
N THR A 63 23.41 40.03 0.56
CA THR A 63 24.41 38.99 0.28
C THR A 63 23.73 37.65 0.00
N SER A 64 24.28 36.90 -0.95
CA SER A 64 23.79 35.58 -1.39
C SER A 64 24.34 34.45 -0.53
N HIS A 65 23.50 33.47 -0.19
CA HIS A 65 23.95 32.24 0.47
C HIS A 65 24.81 31.37 -0.45
N ALA A 66 25.83 30.73 0.13
CA ALA A 66 26.62 29.67 -0.50
C ALA A 66 26.16 28.28 -0.01
N SER A 67 26.26 27.27 -0.87
CA SER A 67 25.84 25.90 -0.56
C SER A 67 26.82 25.16 0.36
N PRO A 68 26.35 24.38 1.35
CA PRO A 68 27.19 23.44 2.09
C PRO A 68 27.45 22.16 1.28
N VAL A 69 28.60 21.53 1.50
CA VAL A 69 29.00 20.25 0.88
C VAL A 69 28.63 19.08 1.79
N ILE A 70 28.06 18.01 1.23
CA ILE A 70 27.71 16.78 1.94
C ILE A 70 28.93 15.85 2.02
N ALA A 71 29.17 15.25 3.19
CA ALA A 71 30.26 14.31 3.42
C ALA A 71 29.90 12.88 2.97
N SER A 72 30.90 12.12 2.49
CA SER A 72 30.76 10.72 2.06
C SER A 72 31.19 9.72 3.15
N SER A 73 30.53 8.55 3.17
CA SER A 73 30.67 7.51 4.18
C SER A 73 32.03 6.75 4.12
N PRO A 74 32.63 6.34 5.26
CA PRO A 74 33.97 5.75 5.31
C PRO A 74 33.99 4.24 5.01
N ALA A 75 34.21 3.87 3.75
CA ALA A 75 34.36 2.46 3.34
C ALA A 75 35.41 2.21 2.23
N TYR A 76 36.44 3.06 2.13
CA TYR A 76 37.48 2.93 1.07
C TYR A 76 38.90 3.39 1.48
N SER A 77 39.26 3.25 2.77
CA SER A 77 40.50 3.80 3.35
C SER A 77 41.67 2.80 3.49
N GLN A 78 41.76 1.77 2.62
CA GLN A 78 42.86 0.79 2.63
C GLN A 78 43.36 0.47 1.20
N ALA A 79 43.71 1.51 0.43
CA ALA A 79 44.29 1.36 -0.91
C ALA A 79 45.29 2.47 -1.32
N ILE A 80 45.47 3.53 -0.51
CA ILE A 80 46.36 4.66 -0.82
C ILE A 80 47.14 5.03 0.44
N ASP A 81 48.24 4.32 0.70
CA ASP A 81 49.13 4.63 1.83
C ASP A 81 50.61 4.29 1.51
N SER A 82 51.01 4.56 0.25
CA SER A 82 52.36 4.31 -0.26
C SER A 82 52.70 5.08 -1.55
N ALA A 83 52.34 6.37 -1.65
CA ALA A 83 52.59 7.18 -2.87
C ALA A 83 53.07 8.62 -2.61
N ASP A 84 52.49 9.34 -1.63
CA ASP A 84 52.80 10.76 -1.41
C ASP A 84 53.99 10.99 -0.47
N ALA A 85 55.19 11.04 -1.06
CA ALA A 85 56.43 11.41 -0.35
C ALA A 85 57.41 12.24 -1.22
N ALA A 86 56.96 12.89 -2.30
CA ALA A 86 57.87 13.54 -3.27
C ALA A 86 57.33 14.77 -4.04
N ALA A 87 56.37 15.54 -3.52
CA ALA A 87 56.00 16.85 -4.11
C ALA A 87 55.55 17.88 -3.05
N GLY A 88 55.94 19.15 -3.24
CA GLY A 88 55.47 20.28 -2.44
C GLY A 88 54.20 20.93 -3.02
N PRO A 89 53.47 21.74 -2.23
CA PRO A 89 52.15 22.24 -2.64
C PRO A 89 52.25 23.34 -3.71
N LEU A 90 51.61 23.11 -4.87
CA LEU A 90 51.26 24.16 -5.82
C LEU A 90 49.84 24.63 -5.54
N ALA A 91 49.71 25.87 -5.03
CA ALA A 91 48.41 26.48 -4.80
C ALA A 91 47.75 26.85 -6.15
N CYS A 92 46.61 26.23 -6.46
CA CYS A 92 45.76 26.66 -7.57
C CYS A 92 44.87 27.81 -7.09
N ASN A 93 45.04 29.01 -7.66
CA ASN A 93 44.24 30.17 -7.32
C ASN A 93 43.18 30.41 -8.41
N CYS A 94 41.96 30.78 -8.02
CA CYS A 94 40.80 30.77 -8.91
C CYS A 94 40.71 32.04 -9.77
N ASP A 95 41.48 32.11 -10.86
CA ASP A 95 41.16 32.99 -11.99
C ASP A 95 41.73 32.47 -13.33
N GLY A 96 41.10 32.85 -14.44
CA GLY A 96 41.21 32.12 -15.71
C GLY A 96 42.47 32.34 -16.56
N LYS A 97 42.75 31.34 -17.43
CA LYS A 97 43.78 31.24 -18.50
C LYS A 97 45.18 30.76 -18.06
N VAL A 98 45.38 29.44 -18.16
CA VAL A 98 46.71 28.86 -18.42
C VAL A 98 47.15 29.26 -19.83
N ASP A 99 48.39 29.70 -20.00
CA ASP A 99 48.98 30.05 -21.30
C ASP A 99 49.31 28.76 -22.10
N PRO A 100 48.70 28.52 -23.27
CA PRO A 100 48.99 27.34 -24.08
C PRO A 100 50.44 27.25 -24.56
N SER A 101 51.18 28.36 -24.60
CA SER A 101 52.59 28.39 -24.99
C SER A 101 53.55 27.87 -23.92
N GLN A 102 53.09 27.69 -22.67
CA GLN A 102 53.87 27.13 -21.56
C GLN A 102 53.56 25.64 -21.30
N VAL A 103 52.62 25.04 -22.04
CA VAL A 103 52.30 23.62 -21.93
C VAL A 103 53.22 22.82 -22.87
N ASP A 104 54.32 22.28 -22.33
CA ASP A 104 55.15 21.35 -23.09
C ASP A 104 54.45 19.98 -23.25
N ILE A 105 53.70 19.88 -24.34
CA ILE A 105 53.05 18.65 -24.80
C ILE A 105 54.09 17.53 -25.03
N GLY A 106 55.35 17.85 -25.36
CA GLY A 106 56.43 16.88 -25.50
C GLY A 106 56.72 16.17 -24.18
N THR A 107 57.00 16.93 -23.11
CA THR A 107 57.25 16.37 -21.76
C THR A 107 56.01 15.65 -21.20
N LEU A 108 54.81 16.21 -21.35
CA LEU A 108 53.57 15.55 -20.91
C LEU A 108 53.32 14.23 -21.65
N ARG A 109 53.57 14.19 -22.95
CA ARG A 109 53.43 12.97 -23.77
C ARG A 109 54.54 11.96 -23.50
N ALA A 110 55.75 12.40 -23.15
CA ALA A 110 56.81 11.51 -22.68
C ALA A 110 56.45 10.85 -21.35
N ALA A 111 55.91 11.61 -20.39
CA ALA A 111 55.41 11.06 -19.12
C ALA A 111 54.28 10.03 -19.34
N ALA A 112 53.28 10.37 -20.17
CA ALA A 112 52.16 9.50 -20.49
C ALA A 112 52.52 8.27 -21.37
N LEU A 113 53.72 8.25 -21.97
CA LEU A 113 54.26 7.08 -22.70
C LEU A 113 55.27 6.28 -21.85
N ALA A 114 55.83 6.86 -20.79
CA ALA A 114 56.72 6.19 -19.84
C ALA A 114 55.94 5.41 -18.77
N SER A 115 54.69 5.79 -18.49
CA SER A 115 53.75 4.99 -17.71
C SER A 115 53.13 3.88 -18.56
N SER A 116 53.54 2.63 -18.35
CA SER A 116 52.82 1.46 -18.87
C SER A 116 51.35 1.49 -18.43
N PRO A 117 50.37 1.21 -19.33
CA PRO A 117 48.96 1.12 -18.94
C PRO A 117 48.77 0.06 -17.84
N PRO A 118 47.91 0.30 -16.82
CA PRO A 118 47.76 -0.56 -15.63
C PRO A 118 47.11 -1.94 -15.89
N HIS A 119 47.11 -2.40 -17.14
CA HIS A 119 46.48 -3.62 -17.61
C HIS A 119 47.43 -4.50 -18.47
N ILE A 120 48.69 -4.09 -18.66
CA ILE A 120 49.72 -4.98 -19.22
C ILE A 120 50.27 -5.84 -18.08
N ILE A 121 49.76 -7.07 -17.97
CA ILE A 121 50.33 -8.09 -17.08
C ILE A 121 51.54 -8.69 -17.80
N GLU A 122 52.75 -8.33 -17.35
CA GLU A 122 53.96 -9.02 -17.80
C GLU A 122 54.00 -10.44 -17.21
N CYS A 123 53.83 -11.46 -18.05
CA CYS A 123 54.04 -12.85 -17.65
C CYS A 123 55.49 -13.05 -17.20
N SER A 124 55.68 -13.42 -15.93
CA SER A 124 56.94 -13.99 -15.48
C SER A 124 57.23 -15.28 -16.27
N ALA A 125 58.49 -15.48 -16.65
CA ALA A 125 58.85 -16.62 -17.48
C ALA A 125 58.62 -17.95 -16.73
N ALA A 126 57.67 -18.75 -17.22
CA ALA A 126 57.32 -20.03 -16.61
C ALA A 126 58.54 -20.97 -16.52
N ALA A 127 58.84 -21.46 -15.32
CA ALA A 127 59.92 -22.41 -15.12
C ALA A 127 59.61 -23.73 -15.85
N ALA A 128 60.65 -24.38 -16.40
CA ALA A 128 60.48 -25.57 -17.23
C ALA A 128 59.73 -26.69 -16.48
N GLY A 129 58.53 -27.02 -16.94
CA GLY A 129 57.63 -28.01 -16.34
C GLY A 129 56.38 -27.44 -15.64
N GLN A 130 56.28 -26.13 -15.45
CA GLN A 130 55.03 -25.50 -15.00
C GLN A 130 54.06 -25.24 -16.16
N SER A 131 52.75 -25.35 -15.92
CA SER A 131 51.74 -25.01 -16.93
C SER A 131 51.49 -23.50 -17.00
N GLN A 132 50.85 -23.04 -18.07
CA GLN A 132 50.55 -21.61 -18.26
C GLN A 132 49.47 -21.05 -17.30
N SER A 133 48.95 -21.85 -16.35
CA SER A 133 47.96 -21.41 -15.35
C SER A 133 48.39 -20.19 -14.54
N ALA A 134 49.70 -19.96 -14.37
CA ALA A 134 50.24 -18.78 -13.69
C ALA A 134 50.01 -17.44 -14.44
N CYS A 135 49.67 -17.47 -15.73
CA CYS A 135 49.39 -16.28 -16.55
C CYS A 135 47.89 -15.99 -16.78
N HIS A 136 46.98 -16.81 -16.24
CA HIS A 136 45.54 -16.61 -16.41
C HIS A 136 44.93 -15.82 -15.23
N LEU A 137 44.17 -14.77 -15.54
CA LEU A 137 43.41 -14.02 -14.54
C LEU A 137 42.37 -14.94 -13.86
N PRO A 138 42.35 -15.01 -12.51
CA PRO A 138 41.36 -15.81 -11.78
C PRO A 138 39.92 -15.49 -12.18
N SER A 139 39.07 -16.51 -12.24
CA SER A 139 37.66 -16.35 -12.60
C SER A 139 36.93 -15.42 -11.63
N SER A 140 37.36 -15.34 -10.36
CA SER A 140 36.88 -14.34 -9.40
C SER A 140 37.13 -12.89 -9.84
N THR A 141 38.29 -12.57 -10.43
CA THR A 141 38.60 -11.24 -10.96
C THR A 141 37.74 -10.92 -12.18
N ARG A 142 37.49 -11.92 -13.04
CA ARG A 142 36.60 -11.80 -14.21
C ARG A 142 35.14 -11.59 -13.78
N TYR A 143 34.67 -12.35 -12.79
CA TYR A 143 33.33 -12.21 -12.23
C TYR A 143 33.12 -10.86 -11.51
N ALA A 144 34.15 -10.34 -10.84
CA ALA A 144 34.12 -9.01 -10.23
C ALA A 144 34.01 -7.89 -11.30
N ALA A 145 34.76 -7.98 -12.39
CA ALA A 145 34.71 -7.01 -13.49
C ALA A 145 33.34 -6.94 -14.20
N LEU A 146 32.57 -8.03 -14.21
CA LEU A 146 31.20 -8.08 -14.75
C LEU A 146 30.10 -7.93 -13.69
N ASN A 147 30.46 -7.83 -12.40
CA ASN A 147 29.53 -7.97 -11.26
C ASN A 147 28.56 -9.16 -11.41
N GLN A 148 29.10 -10.30 -11.83
CA GLN A 148 28.35 -11.47 -12.29
C GLN A 148 29.22 -12.74 -12.23
N LYS A 149 28.71 -13.81 -11.60
CA LYS A 149 29.24 -15.17 -11.78
C LYS A 149 28.62 -15.76 -13.06
N GLY A 150 29.43 -16.43 -13.88
CA GLY A 150 28.91 -17.19 -15.01
C GLY A 150 28.28 -18.52 -14.57
N ALA A 151 27.42 -19.07 -15.42
CA ALA A 151 26.67 -20.30 -15.18
C ALA A 151 26.14 -20.87 -16.51
N THR A 152 25.82 -22.16 -16.55
CA THR A 152 25.20 -22.80 -17.72
C THR A 152 23.80 -23.30 -17.39
N LEU A 153 22.80 -22.83 -18.13
CA LEU A 153 21.40 -23.26 -18.06
C LEU A 153 21.12 -24.13 -19.28
N TRP A 154 21.04 -25.44 -19.08
CA TRP A 154 20.93 -26.45 -20.14
C TRP A 154 19.49 -26.89 -20.34
N MET A 155 18.82 -26.32 -21.35
CA MET A 155 17.44 -26.67 -21.70
C MET A 155 17.40 -27.91 -22.59
N THR A 156 16.82 -28.99 -22.09
CA THR A 156 16.68 -30.30 -22.77
C THR A 156 15.22 -30.68 -22.98
N GLY A 157 14.93 -31.49 -24.00
CA GLY A 157 13.57 -31.95 -24.32
C GLY A 157 13.35 -32.18 -25.83
N CYS A 158 12.18 -32.68 -26.20
CA CYS A 158 11.81 -32.96 -27.59
C CYS A 158 11.72 -31.69 -28.48
N SER A 159 11.60 -31.86 -29.80
CA SER A 159 11.34 -30.72 -30.71
C SER A 159 10.00 -30.06 -30.39
N GLY A 160 9.85 -28.76 -30.65
CA GLY A 160 8.61 -28.03 -30.33
C GLY A 160 8.30 -27.80 -28.84
N ALA A 161 9.03 -28.40 -27.89
CA ALA A 161 8.72 -28.34 -26.45
C ALA A 161 8.83 -26.95 -25.79
N GLY A 162 9.36 -25.94 -26.50
CA GLY A 162 9.44 -24.54 -26.05
C GLY A 162 10.85 -24.00 -25.78
N LYS A 163 11.91 -24.80 -25.94
CA LYS A 163 13.30 -24.44 -25.59
C LYS A 163 13.73 -23.07 -26.14
N THR A 164 13.57 -22.84 -27.44
CA THR A 164 13.94 -21.56 -28.07
C THR A 164 13.12 -20.41 -27.50
N THR A 165 11.80 -20.60 -27.30
CA THR A 165 10.91 -19.59 -26.71
C THR A 165 11.35 -19.18 -25.31
N ILE A 166 11.65 -20.16 -24.43
CA ILE A 166 12.10 -19.89 -23.06
C ILE A 166 13.51 -19.28 -23.07
N ALA A 167 14.44 -19.83 -23.85
CA ALA A 167 15.81 -19.33 -23.91
C ALA A 167 15.89 -17.89 -24.46
N THR A 168 15.15 -17.56 -25.53
CA THR A 168 15.08 -16.19 -26.08
C THR A 168 14.42 -15.23 -25.08
N ALA A 169 13.33 -15.61 -24.42
CA ALA A 169 12.67 -14.73 -23.45
C ALA A 169 13.49 -14.53 -22.16
N LEU A 170 14.24 -15.55 -21.74
CA LEU A 170 15.17 -15.48 -20.60
C LEU A 170 16.41 -14.65 -20.93
N GLU A 171 16.97 -14.78 -22.14
CA GLU A 171 18.02 -13.91 -22.69
C GLU A 171 17.58 -12.44 -22.70
N ASP A 172 16.41 -12.16 -23.30
CA ASP A 172 15.84 -10.82 -23.39
C ASP A 172 15.68 -10.16 -22.01
N ARG A 173 15.14 -10.90 -21.04
CA ARG A 173 14.93 -10.41 -19.68
C ARG A 173 16.23 -10.24 -18.90
N LEU A 174 17.12 -11.23 -18.87
CA LEU A 174 18.37 -11.17 -18.12
C LEU A 174 19.24 -9.99 -18.59
N ILE A 175 19.25 -9.72 -19.89
CA ILE A 175 19.90 -8.54 -20.45
C ILE A 175 19.15 -7.26 -20.07
N LYS A 176 17.86 -7.11 -20.46
CA LYS A 176 17.15 -5.82 -20.35
C LYS A 176 16.73 -5.40 -18.94
N ALA A 177 16.40 -6.36 -18.07
CA ALA A 177 15.87 -6.07 -16.72
C ALA A 177 16.89 -6.34 -15.59
N TYR A 178 17.91 -7.16 -15.83
CA TYR A 178 18.93 -7.49 -14.82
C TYR A 178 20.35 -7.06 -15.21
N GLY A 179 20.55 -6.49 -16.40
CA GLY A 179 21.85 -6.00 -16.88
C GLY A 179 22.92 -7.09 -17.01
N LYS A 180 22.51 -8.35 -17.18
CA LYS A 180 23.42 -9.50 -17.16
C LYS A 180 23.98 -9.83 -18.54
N HIS A 181 25.25 -10.21 -18.56
CA HIS A 181 25.93 -10.70 -19.76
C HIS A 181 25.49 -12.14 -20.04
N VAL A 182 24.68 -12.32 -21.08
CA VAL A 182 24.10 -13.63 -21.46
C VAL A 182 24.56 -13.97 -22.88
N TYR A 183 24.73 -15.26 -23.15
CA TYR A 183 24.90 -15.74 -24.53
C TYR A 183 24.14 -17.07 -24.73
N ARG A 184 23.44 -17.18 -25.86
CA ARG A 184 22.58 -18.34 -26.15
C ARG A 184 23.18 -19.23 -27.24
N LEU A 185 23.41 -20.50 -26.90
CA LEU A 185 23.89 -21.54 -27.80
C LEU A 185 22.72 -22.42 -28.22
N ASP A 186 22.42 -22.49 -29.52
CA ASP A 186 21.27 -23.24 -30.03
C ASP A 186 21.58 -24.03 -31.32
N GLY A 187 20.63 -24.86 -31.73
CA GLY A 187 20.77 -25.67 -32.93
C GLY A 187 20.85 -24.89 -34.24
N ASP A 188 20.56 -23.58 -34.24
CA ASP A 188 20.54 -22.75 -35.45
C ASP A 188 21.88 -21.97 -35.60
N ASN A 189 22.53 -21.54 -34.49
CA ASN A 189 23.88 -20.95 -34.50
C ASN A 189 25.03 -21.99 -34.42
N LEU A 190 24.86 -23.12 -33.72
CA LEU A 190 25.90 -24.15 -33.62
C LEU A 190 26.07 -24.93 -34.94
N ARG A 191 24.97 -25.31 -35.62
CA ARG A 191 25.00 -26.11 -36.85
C ARG A 191 25.56 -25.38 -38.07
N THR A 192 25.48 -24.06 -38.10
CA THR A 192 26.03 -23.25 -39.20
C THR A 192 27.52 -22.94 -39.00
N GLY A 193 27.97 -22.91 -37.73
CA GLY A 193 29.36 -22.71 -37.34
C GLY A 193 30.08 -24.00 -36.94
N ILE A 194 30.19 -24.23 -35.63
CA ILE A 194 31.15 -25.18 -35.02
C ILE A 194 30.74 -26.65 -35.08
N ASN A 195 29.49 -26.95 -35.43
CA ASN A 195 28.95 -28.32 -35.60
C ASN A 195 28.52 -28.58 -37.06
N ARG A 196 29.01 -27.80 -38.04
CA ARG A 196 28.63 -27.89 -39.47
C ARG A 196 29.09 -29.15 -40.21
N ASP A 197 30.03 -29.86 -39.61
CA ASP A 197 30.61 -31.13 -40.06
C ASP A 197 29.85 -32.36 -39.54
N LEU A 198 28.95 -32.17 -38.55
CA LEU A 198 28.21 -33.23 -37.89
C LEU A 198 26.86 -33.48 -38.58
N THR A 199 26.50 -34.76 -38.74
CA THR A 199 25.22 -35.14 -39.39
C THR A 199 24.11 -35.41 -38.35
N PHE A 200 23.33 -36.48 -38.53
CA PHE A 200 22.25 -36.88 -37.64
C PHE A 200 22.47 -38.23 -36.96
N THR A 201 23.65 -38.86 -37.12
CA THR A 201 23.97 -40.13 -36.45
C THR A 201 24.03 -39.97 -34.93
N GLU A 202 23.93 -41.08 -34.19
CA GLU A 202 24.07 -41.11 -32.73
C GLU A 202 25.42 -40.52 -32.27
N ALA A 203 26.53 -40.90 -32.92
CA ALA A 203 27.86 -40.36 -32.63
C ALA A 203 27.96 -38.85 -32.92
N ASP A 204 27.38 -38.37 -34.02
CA ASP A 204 27.32 -36.93 -34.34
C ASP A 204 26.50 -36.13 -33.32
N ARG A 205 25.44 -36.73 -32.75
CA ARG A 205 24.63 -36.10 -31.70
C ARG A 205 25.42 -35.99 -30.39
N ALA A 206 26.10 -37.05 -29.98
CA ALA A 206 26.96 -37.05 -28.80
C ALA A 206 28.09 -36.04 -28.93
N GLU A 207 28.79 -36.00 -30.08
CA GLU A 207 29.84 -35.00 -30.35
C GLU A 207 29.28 -33.57 -30.41
N SER A 208 28.08 -33.37 -30.96
CA SER A 208 27.39 -32.07 -30.97
C SER A 208 27.08 -31.58 -29.55
N VAL A 209 26.62 -32.47 -28.66
CA VAL A 209 26.42 -32.16 -27.23
C VAL A 209 27.75 -31.88 -26.54
N ARG A 210 28.77 -32.73 -26.73
CA ARG A 210 30.10 -32.57 -26.11
C ARG A 210 30.79 -31.26 -26.51
N ARG A 211 30.77 -30.90 -27.80
CA ARG A 211 31.27 -29.60 -28.28
C ARG A 211 30.55 -28.44 -27.61
N THR A 212 29.22 -28.49 -27.58
CA THR A 212 28.40 -27.45 -26.94
C THR A 212 28.66 -27.34 -25.45
N GLY A 213 28.92 -28.47 -24.78
CA GLY A 213 29.32 -28.53 -23.38
C GLY A 213 30.60 -27.74 -23.10
N GLU A 214 31.70 -28.07 -23.78
CA GLU A 214 32.98 -27.35 -23.63
C GLU A 214 32.85 -25.85 -23.93
N ILE A 215 32.09 -25.48 -24.97
CA ILE A 215 31.84 -24.08 -25.33
C ILE A 215 31.07 -23.37 -24.20
N ALA A 216 30.02 -24.00 -23.65
CA ALA A 216 29.26 -23.43 -22.54
C ALA A 216 30.12 -23.29 -21.27
N THR A 217 31.01 -24.24 -20.99
CA THR A 217 31.96 -24.14 -19.88
C THR A 217 32.93 -22.97 -20.07
N LEU A 218 33.42 -22.72 -21.29
CA LEU A 218 34.28 -21.57 -21.60
C LEU A 218 33.55 -20.22 -21.45
N PHE A 219 32.31 -20.10 -21.93
CA PHE A 219 31.50 -18.89 -21.71
C PHE A 219 31.21 -18.67 -20.23
N ALA A 220 30.85 -19.73 -19.48
CA ALA A 220 30.58 -19.63 -18.05
C ALA A 220 31.83 -19.25 -17.23
N ASP A 221 33.01 -19.83 -17.50
CA ASP A 221 34.26 -19.39 -16.86
C ASP A 221 34.62 -17.93 -17.20
N SER A 222 34.29 -17.46 -18.41
CA SER A 222 34.44 -16.04 -18.78
C SER A 222 33.49 -15.09 -18.01
N GLY A 223 32.54 -15.64 -17.24
CA GLY A 223 31.57 -14.90 -16.43
C GLY A 223 30.20 -14.73 -17.08
N VAL A 224 30.00 -15.24 -18.30
CA VAL A 224 28.73 -15.14 -19.05
C VAL A 224 27.72 -16.18 -18.55
N ILE A 225 26.44 -15.81 -18.48
CA ILE A 225 25.35 -16.77 -18.27
C ILE A 225 25.04 -17.42 -19.63
N THR A 226 25.33 -18.70 -19.77
CA THR A 226 25.15 -19.44 -21.03
C THR A 226 23.80 -20.15 -21.04
N LEU A 227 22.95 -19.84 -22.01
CA LEU A 227 21.68 -20.54 -22.22
C LEU A 227 21.83 -21.55 -23.36
N VAL A 228 21.76 -22.85 -23.07
CA VAL A 228 21.88 -23.90 -24.10
C VAL A 228 20.51 -24.44 -24.47
N GLY A 229 20.15 -24.39 -25.76
CA GLY A 229 18.87 -24.87 -26.29
C GLY A 229 19.04 -26.05 -27.25
N LEU A 230 19.30 -27.25 -26.72
CA LEU A 230 19.52 -28.48 -27.51
C LEU A 230 18.47 -29.56 -27.24
N ILE A 231 18.34 -30.55 -28.12
CA ILE A 231 17.51 -31.73 -27.85
C ILE A 231 18.22 -32.66 -26.85
N SER A 232 19.54 -32.86 -27.00
CA SER A 232 20.41 -33.62 -26.09
C SER A 232 19.77 -34.91 -25.52
N PRO A 233 19.40 -35.89 -26.36
CA PRO A 233 18.48 -36.96 -25.97
C PRO A 233 18.99 -37.91 -24.88
N TYR A 234 20.27 -38.29 -24.93
CA TYR A 234 20.84 -39.30 -24.05
C TYR A 234 21.29 -38.67 -22.72
N ARG A 235 21.03 -39.33 -21.58
CA ARG A 235 21.44 -38.82 -20.26
C ARG A 235 22.96 -38.76 -20.14
N ALA A 236 23.67 -39.80 -20.57
CA ALA A 236 25.12 -39.90 -20.45
C ALA A 236 25.86 -38.70 -21.06
N ASP A 237 25.37 -38.14 -22.18
CA ASP A 237 25.95 -36.92 -22.78
C ASP A 237 25.74 -35.69 -21.87
N ARG A 238 24.54 -35.54 -21.30
CA ARG A 238 24.19 -34.42 -20.40
C ARG A 238 24.91 -34.54 -19.06
N ASP A 239 25.01 -35.75 -18.51
CA ASP A 239 25.77 -36.07 -17.29
C ASP A 239 27.27 -35.77 -17.49
N ALA A 240 27.83 -36.06 -18.67
CA ALA A 240 29.21 -35.70 -19.00
C ALA A 240 29.41 -34.18 -19.08
N VAL A 241 28.45 -33.43 -19.64
CA VAL A 241 28.51 -31.95 -19.67
C VAL A 241 28.33 -31.35 -18.27
N ARG A 242 27.39 -31.88 -17.46
CA ARG A 242 27.20 -31.50 -16.05
C ARG A 242 28.50 -31.65 -15.28
N LYS A 243 29.09 -32.85 -15.32
CA LYS A 243 30.39 -33.13 -14.69
C LYS A 243 31.49 -32.17 -15.18
N ARG A 244 31.52 -31.84 -16.47
CA ARG A 244 32.53 -30.93 -17.03
C ARG A 244 32.50 -29.52 -16.45
N HIS A 245 31.32 -29.06 -15.98
CA HIS A 245 31.16 -27.80 -15.26
C HIS A 245 31.49 -27.97 -13.76
N GLU A 246 31.11 -29.09 -13.13
CA GLU A 246 31.46 -29.45 -11.76
C GLU A 246 32.98 -29.54 -11.56
N ASP A 247 33.70 -30.17 -12.50
CA ASP A 247 35.17 -30.26 -12.56
C ASP A 247 35.86 -28.88 -12.60
N GLN A 248 35.13 -27.80 -12.93
CA GLN A 248 35.61 -26.41 -12.93
C GLN A 248 34.95 -25.54 -11.84
N ASN A 249 34.13 -26.11 -10.96
CA ASN A 249 33.33 -25.38 -9.95
C ASN A 249 32.41 -24.29 -10.56
N ILE A 250 31.83 -24.58 -11.73
CA ILE A 250 30.92 -23.70 -12.46
C ILE A 250 29.47 -24.18 -12.25
N PRO A 251 28.52 -23.30 -11.89
CA PRO A 251 27.11 -23.69 -11.77
C PRO A 251 26.52 -24.21 -13.09
N PHE A 252 25.90 -25.38 -13.02
CA PHE A 252 25.18 -26.02 -14.12
C PHE A 252 23.75 -26.34 -13.66
N TYR A 253 22.75 -25.99 -14.47
CA TYR A 253 21.34 -26.19 -14.18
C TYR A 253 20.66 -26.86 -15.38
N GLU A 254 20.17 -28.09 -15.20
CA GLU A 254 19.44 -28.82 -16.21
C GLU A 254 17.95 -28.51 -16.14
N ILE A 255 17.42 -28.00 -17.26
CA ILE A 255 16.04 -27.54 -17.38
C ILE A 255 15.33 -28.48 -18.35
N PHE A 256 14.50 -29.37 -17.81
CA PHE A 256 13.74 -30.34 -18.60
C PHE A 256 12.40 -29.76 -19.04
N LEU A 257 12.16 -29.66 -20.34
CA LEU A 257 10.87 -29.26 -20.90
C LEU A 257 10.02 -30.50 -21.16
N ASP A 258 9.20 -30.87 -20.17
CA ASP A 258 8.33 -32.04 -20.18
C ASP A 258 7.03 -31.74 -20.93
N VAL A 259 6.89 -32.29 -22.13
CA VAL A 259 5.71 -32.08 -22.98
C VAL A 259 5.36 -33.37 -23.73
N PRO A 260 4.14 -33.91 -23.56
CA PRO A 260 3.68 -35.10 -24.26
C PRO A 260 3.79 -34.97 -25.79
N VAL A 261 4.21 -36.04 -26.46
CA VAL A 261 4.43 -36.06 -27.92
C VAL A 261 3.20 -35.65 -28.72
N GLU A 262 1.99 -36.05 -28.29
CA GLU A 262 0.74 -35.67 -28.96
C GLU A 262 0.44 -34.16 -28.86
N GLU A 263 0.95 -33.47 -27.84
CA GLU A 263 0.86 -32.02 -27.73
C GLU A 263 1.93 -31.32 -28.60
N LEU A 264 3.10 -31.94 -28.77
CA LEU A 264 4.13 -31.46 -29.70
C LEU A 264 3.70 -31.55 -31.17
N LYS A 265 2.99 -32.63 -31.54
CA LYS A 265 2.38 -32.80 -32.87
C LYS A 265 1.36 -31.70 -33.20
N LYS A 266 0.50 -31.33 -32.25
CA LYS A 266 -0.48 -30.22 -32.43
C LYS A 266 0.20 -28.88 -32.69
N ARG A 267 1.35 -28.65 -32.04
CA ARG A 267 2.11 -27.38 -32.12
C ARG A 267 2.92 -27.25 -33.41
N ASP A 268 3.52 -28.35 -33.85
CA ASP A 268 4.54 -28.51 -34.90
C ASP A 268 5.10 -27.21 -35.56
N PRO A 269 5.80 -26.35 -34.80
CA PRO A 269 6.10 -24.98 -35.22
C PRO A 269 7.19 -24.87 -36.30
N LYS A 270 7.81 -25.99 -36.68
CA LYS A 270 8.79 -26.08 -37.79
C LYS A 270 8.35 -27.11 -38.86
N GLY A 271 7.10 -27.61 -38.83
CA GLY A 271 6.58 -28.60 -39.78
C GLY A 271 7.37 -29.92 -39.80
N GLN A 272 7.94 -30.32 -38.67
CA GLN A 272 8.81 -31.48 -38.53
C GLN A 272 8.03 -32.76 -38.24
N TYR A 273 7.05 -32.71 -37.34
CA TYR A 273 6.22 -33.88 -37.01
C TYR A 273 5.40 -34.35 -38.22
N ALA A 274 4.77 -33.44 -38.95
CA ALA A 274 4.06 -33.76 -40.20
C ALA A 274 4.99 -34.35 -41.29
N ARG A 275 6.28 -34.02 -41.25
CA ARG A 275 7.30 -34.58 -42.17
C ARG A 275 7.84 -35.94 -41.73
N VAL A 276 7.77 -36.27 -40.44
CA VAL A 276 8.02 -37.64 -39.94
C VAL A 276 6.83 -38.54 -40.28
N GLU A 277 5.59 -38.09 -40.05
CA GLU A 277 4.39 -38.86 -40.36
C GLU A 277 4.22 -39.14 -41.87
N SER A 278 4.70 -38.23 -42.73
CA SER A 278 4.78 -38.46 -44.19
C SER A 278 6.07 -39.17 -44.65
N GLY A 279 6.90 -39.66 -43.73
CA GLY A 279 8.12 -40.44 -44.01
C GLY A 279 9.27 -39.67 -44.67
N GLN A 280 9.18 -38.34 -44.73
CA GLN A 280 10.19 -37.44 -45.31
C GLN A 280 11.35 -37.14 -44.35
N LEU A 281 11.09 -37.20 -43.04
CA LEU A 281 12.12 -37.36 -42.01
C LEU A 281 12.03 -38.77 -41.43
N LYS A 282 13.19 -39.26 -40.97
CA LYS A 282 13.40 -40.50 -40.23
C LYS A 282 14.50 -40.23 -39.21
N HIS A 283 14.64 -41.08 -38.20
CA HIS A 283 15.56 -40.87 -37.08
C HIS A 283 15.24 -39.56 -36.35
N PHE A 284 13.96 -39.31 -36.12
CA PHE A 284 13.49 -38.15 -35.38
C PHE A 284 13.36 -38.48 -33.89
N THR A 285 14.08 -37.73 -33.06
CA THR A 285 14.07 -37.88 -31.60
C THR A 285 12.68 -37.68 -31.01
N CYS A 286 12.29 -38.55 -30.08
CA CYS A 286 10.95 -38.66 -29.51
C CYS A 286 9.87 -39.22 -30.45
N ILE A 287 10.23 -39.75 -31.62
CA ILE A 287 9.33 -40.54 -32.49
C ILE A 287 10.01 -41.86 -32.89
N ASP A 288 11.05 -41.78 -33.74
CA ASP A 288 11.80 -42.96 -34.21
C ASP A 288 12.93 -43.32 -33.24
N ASP A 289 13.63 -42.30 -32.75
CA ASP A 289 14.81 -42.43 -31.91
C ASP A 289 14.48 -42.06 -30.46
N PRO A 290 15.08 -42.75 -29.46
CA PRO A 290 14.78 -42.52 -28.05
C PRO A 290 15.18 -41.12 -27.57
N TYR A 291 14.43 -40.64 -26.59
CA TYR A 291 14.80 -39.53 -25.72
C TYR A 291 14.78 -40.04 -24.29
N GLU A 292 15.82 -39.74 -23.52
CA GLU A 292 15.91 -40.13 -22.11
C GLU A 292 15.65 -38.91 -21.21
N PRO A 293 14.50 -38.87 -20.50
CA PRO A 293 14.24 -37.83 -19.51
C PRO A 293 15.32 -37.82 -18.42
N PRO A 294 15.78 -36.64 -17.97
CA PRO A 294 16.67 -36.57 -16.82
C PRO A 294 15.98 -37.05 -15.56
N LEU A 295 16.75 -37.69 -14.67
CA LEU A 295 16.23 -38.25 -13.42
C LEU A 295 16.14 -37.20 -12.30
N ASN A 296 17.09 -36.26 -12.27
CA ASN A 296 17.18 -35.19 -11.26
C ASN A 296 17.50 -33.83 -11.91
N PRO A 297 16.67 -33.31 -12.84
CA PRO A 297 16.86 -31.96 -13.36
C PRO A 297 16.61 -30.91 -12.27
N GLU A 298 17.39 -29.83 -12.25
CA GLU A 298 17.17 -28.71 -11.34
C GLU A 298 15.81 -28.02 -11.56
N ILE A 299 15.27 -28.05 -12.78
CA ILE A 299 13.95 -27.50 -13.11
C ILE A 299 13.22 -28.43 -14.09
N THR A 300 11.96 -28.77 -13.83
CA THR A 300 11.05 -29.41 -14.80
C THR A 300 9.93 -28.44 -15.19
N LEU A 301 9.70 -28.26 -16.49
CA LEU A 301 8.81 -27.27 -17.07
C LEU A 301 7.78 -27.90 -18.01
N LYS A 302 6.55 -28.06 -17.53
CA LYS A 302 5.43 -28.53 -18.34
C LYS A 302 4.80 -27.40 -19.16
N THR A 303 5.37 -27.10 -20.33
CA THR A 303 4.94 -25.96 -21.19
C THR A 303 3.56 -26.12 -21.85
N HIS A 304 2.72 -27.02 -21.33
CA HIS A 304 1.35 -27.31 -21.77
C HIS A 304 0.31 -27.19 -20.63
N GLU A 305 0.75 -26.96 -19.39
CA GLU A 305 -0.10 -26.74 -18.20
C GLU A 305 0.01 -25.28 -17.69
N LEU A 306 0.45 -24.34 -18.56
CA LEU A 306 0.86 -22.98 -18.18
C LEU A 306 0.24 -21.91 -19.11
N GLU A 307 -0.18 -20.79 -18.53
CA GLU A 307 -0.86 -19.68 -19.23
C GLU A 307 -0.05 -18.36 -19.25
N ILE A 308 -0.59 -17.36 -19.95
CA ILE A 308 -0.04 -16.00 -20.06
C ILE A 308 -0.77 -15.10 -19.05
N GLU A 309 -0.04 -14.26 -18.32
CA GLU A 309 -0.59 -13.44 -17.23
C GLU A 309 -0.56 -11.94 -17.53
N LEU A 310 -1.33 -11.21 -16.71
CA LEU A 310 -1.32 -9.76 -16.53
C LEU A 310 0.08 -9.22 -16.13
N PRO A 311 0.31 -7.89 -16.15
CA PRO A 311 1.59 -7.30 -15.78
C PRO A 311 2.02 -7.65 -14.35
N ASN A 312 3.29 -8.03 -14.16
CA ASN A 312 3.88 -8.15 -12.83
C ASN A 312 3.83 -6.80 -12.08
N PRO A 313 3.60 -6.80 -10.75
CA PRO A 313 3.66 -5.61 -9.91
C PRO A 313 5.04 -4.93 -9.95
N ASP A 314 5.06 -3.63 -9.63
CA ASP A 314 6.28 -2.82 -9.62
C ASP A 314 7.31 -3.33 -8.61
N GLY A 315 8.54 -3.58 -9.10
CA GLY A 315 9.61 -4.27 -8.37
C GLY A 315 9.84 -5.73 -8.77
N ASP A 316 8.97 -6.29 -9.63
CA ASP A 316 8.86 -7.71 -10.01
C ASP A 316 8.49 -8.68 -8.87
N GLU A 317 8.14 -8.15 -7.69
CA GLU A 317 7.73 -8.90 -6.50
C GLU A 317 6.33 -8.42 -6.07
N GLU A 318 5.49 -9.35 -5.62
CA GLU A 318 4.21 -9.02 -4.99
C GLU A 318 4.48 -8.64 -3.53
N ILE A 319 4.12 -7.42 -3.14
CA ILE A 319 4.29 -6.92 -1.79
C ILE A 319 2.96 -6.97 -1.06
N ASP A 320 2.84 -7.98 -0.20
CA ASP A 320 1.88 -8.00 0.90
C ASP A 320 2.68 -7.99 2.21
N LEU A 321 2.35 -7.08 3.13
CA LEU A 321 3.00 -6.95 4.43
C LEU A 321 2.12 -7.41 5.59
N HIS A 322 0.94 -7.99 5.32
CA HIS A 322 0.13 -8.63 6.35
C HIS A 322 0.89 -9.78 7.00
N LEU A 323 0.90 -9.79 8.33
CA LEU A 323 1.51 -10.83 9.13
C LEU A 323 0.73 -12.16 8.95
N PRO A 324 1.40 -13.29 8.69
CA PRO A 324 0.75 -14.60 8.69
C PRO A 324 0.03 -14.85 10.02
N SER A 325 -1.25 -15.22 9.97
CA SER A 325 -2.16 -15.20 11.14
C SER A 325 -1.68 -16.01 12.35
N HIS A 326 -0.82 -17.02 12.14
CA HIS A 326 -0.24 -17.83 13.21
C HIS A 326 0.84 -17.11 14.04
N LEU A 327 1.36 -15.97 13.59
CA LEU A 327 2.30 -15.12 14.32
C LEU A 327 1.60 -13.96 15.06
N ARG A 328 0.29 -13.77 14.86
CA ARG A 328 -0.44 -12.59 15.32
C ARG A 328 -0.39 -12.41 16.84
N GLU A 329 -0.62 -13.48 17.60
CA GLU A 329 -0.59 -13.42 19.07
C GLU A 329 0.81 -13.09 19.60
N GLU A 330 1.85 -13.69 19.02
CA GLU A 330 3.26 -13.41 19.36
C GLU A 330 3.62 -11.94 19.13
N ARG A 331 3.26 -11.39 17.95
CA ARG A 331 3.59 -10.00 17.62
C ARG A 331 2.70 -8.98 18.33
N MET A 332 1.48 -9.32 18.73
CA MET A 332 0.67 -8.48 19.64
C MET A 332 1.34 -8.37 21.02
N LEU A 333 1.76 -9.49 21.61
CA LEU A 333 2.47 -9.51 22.89
C LEU A 333 3.83 -8.80 22.81
N GLU A 334 4.56 -8.95 21.69
CA GLU A 334 5.77 -8.15 21.46
C GLU A 334 5.44 -6.65 21.41
N ALA A 335 4.43 -6.26 20.62
CA ALA A 335 4.07 -4.87 20.42
C ALA A 335 3.64 -4.16 21.71
N GLU A 336 3.09 -4.86 22.70
CA GLU A 336 2.83 -4.32 24.05
C GLU A 336 4.10 -3.77 24.71
N THR A 337 5.26 -4.40 24.50
CA THR A 337 6.56 -3.98 25.06
C THR A 337 7.24 -2.85 24.29
N LEU A 338 6.85 -2.61 23.03
CA LEU A 338 7.49 -1.63 22.16
C LEU A 338 7.05 -0.18 22.46
N PRO A 339 7.91 0.83 22.21
CA PRO A 339 7.50 2.24 22.18
C PRO A 339 6.34 2.45 21.21
N LYS A 340 5.35 3.25 21.62
CA LYS A 340 4.16 3.54 20.82
C LYS A 340 4.37 4.79 19.98
N VAL A 341 4.07 4.71 18.69
CA VAL A 341 3.94 5.85 17.79
C VAL A 341 2.47 6.02 17.46
N LEU A 342 1.89 7.16 17.87
CA LEU A 342 0.51 7.49 17.55
C LEU A 342 0.42 7.89 16.07
N ILE A 343 -0.52 7.30 15.33
CA ILE A 343 -0.77 7.57 13.91
C ILE A 343 -2.18 8.16 13.73
N THR A 344 -2.32 9.11 12.80
CA THR A 344 -3.62 9.69 12.42
C THR A 344 -4.34 8.84 11.38
N ASP A 345 -5.60 9.15 11.07
CA ASP A 345 -6.33 8.50 9.97
C ASP A 345 -5.64 8.67 8.61
N LEU A 346 -4.98 9.82 8.39
CA LEU A 346 -4.17 10.08 7.20
C LEU A 346 -2.96 9.12 7.12
N ASP A 347 -2.30 8.90 8.25
CA ASP A 347 -1.18 7.95 8.36
C ASP A 347 -1.67 6.49 8.24
N LEU A 348 -2.88 6.18 8.72
CA LEU A 348 -3.52 4.87 8.57
C LEU A 348 -3.84 4.56 7.11
N ASN A 349 -4.33 5.55 6.34
CA ASN A 349 -4.49 5.41 4.89
C ASN A 349 -3.14 5.13 4.20
N TRP A 350 -2.06 5.81 4.59
CA TRP A 350 -0.72 5.56 4.06
C TRP A 350 -0.15 4.19 4.48
N LEU A 351 -0.42 3.75 5.70
CA LEU A 351 -0.06 2.41 6.19
C LEU A 351 -0.75 1.31 5.37
N GLN A 352 -2.02 1.49 5.01
CA GLN A 352 -2.73 0.59 4.09
C GLN A 352 -2.15 0.61 2.67
N VAL A 353 -1.84 1.80 2.15
CA VAL A 353 -1.15 1.97 0.85
C VAL A 353 0.18 1.22 0.79
N ILE A 354 0.93 1.19 1.89
CA ILE A 354 2.17 0.42 1.96
C ILE A 354 1.87 -1.09 2.13
N GLY A 355 1.02 -1.46 3.08
CA GLY A 355 0.80 -2.85 3.48
C GLY A 355 0.14 -3.72 2.41
N GLU A 356 -0.77 -3.16 1.61
CA GLU A 356 -1.47 -3.86 0.52
C GLU A 356 -0.74 -3.78 -0.84
N GLY A 357 0.52 -3.31 -0.87
CA GLY A 357 1.34 -3.32 -2.08
C GLY A 357 1.09 -2.18 -3.06
N TRP A 358 0.19 -1.23 -2.79
CA TRP A 358 -0.03 -0.05 -3.63
C TRP A 358 1.24 0.78 -3.83
N ALA A 359 2.10 0.81 -2.80
CA ALA A 359 3.43 1.43 -2.82
C ALA A 359 4.58 0.51 -3.31
N SER A 360 4.31 -0.73 -3.74
CA SER A 360 5.35 -1.71 -4.15
C SER A 360 6.44 -1.12 -5.07
N PRO A 361 7.75 -1.37 -4.84
CA PRO A 361 8.32 -2.30 -3.85
C PRO A 361 8.64 -1.67 -2.48
N LEU A 362 8.02 -0.55 -2.11
CA LEU A 362 8.20 0.07 -0.79
C LEU A 362 7.64 -0.85 0.31
N ARG A 363 8.49 -1.20 1.30
CA ARG A 363 8.16 -2.12 2.41
C ARG A 363 7.87 -1.44 3.76
N GLY A 364 7.68 -0.12 3.79
CA GLY A 364 7.45 0.65 5.01
C GLY A 364 7.50 2.15 4.75
N PHE A 365 7.40 2.98 5.79
CA PHE A 365 7.57 4.43 5.64
C PHE A 365 8.98 4.78 5.17
N MET A 366 9.11 5.79 4.30
CA MET A 366 10.36 6.08 3.60
C MET A 366 11.51 6.46 4.54
N ARG A 367 12.66 5.81 4.35
CA ARG A 367 13.97 6.21 4.87
C ARG A 367 14.46 7.50 4.19
N GLU A 368 15.41 8.23 4.76
CA GLU A 368 15.83 9.54 4.22
C GLU A 368 16.35 9.40 2.78
N GLY A 369 17.14 8.35 2.50
CA GLY A 369 17.61 8.04 1.15
C GLY A 369 16.47 7.83 0.15
N THR A 370 15.43 7.09 0.53
CA THR A 370 14.24 6.84 -0.30
C THR A 370 13.44 8.12 -0.54
N LEU A 371 13.25 8.94 0.51
CA LEU A 371 12.60 10.25 0.38
C LEU A 371 13.33 11.15 -0.61
N LEU A 372 14.67 11.24 -0.52
CA LEU A 372 15.48 12.03 -1.44
C LEU A 372 15.33 11.54 -2.89
N GLU A 373 15.27 10.23 -3.14
CA GLU A 373 15.02 9.72 -4.49
C GLU A 373 13.65 10.11 -5.05
N VAL A 374 12.60 10.08 -4.22
CA VAL A 374 11.26 10.52 -4.59
C VAL A 374 11.24 12.01 -4.93
N LEU A 375 11.77 12.84 -4.02
CA LEU A 375 11.78 14.30 -4.15
C LEU A 375 12.63 14.82 -5.32
N HIS A 376 13.70 14.10 -5.71
CA HIS A 376 14.61 14.53 -6.79
C HIS A 376 14.38 13.82 -8.13
N PHE A 377 13.86 12.59 -8.15
CA PHE A 377 13.78 11.78 -9.37
C PHE A 377 12.37 11.24 -9.67
N ASN A 378 11.36 11.51 -8.81
CA ASN A 378 10.00 10.98 -8.93
C ASN A 378 9.96 9.44 -9.08
N SER A 379 11.02 8.74 -8.65
CA SER A 379 11.23 7.32 -8.89
C SER A 379 12.32 6.74 -7.99
N ILE A 380 12.09 5.57 -7.43
CA ILE A 380 12.99 4.89 -6.47
C ILE A 380 13.76 3.75 -7.13
N LEU A 381 15.03 3.56 -6.75
CA LEU A 381 15.81 2.38 -7.06
C LEU A 381 15.28 1.19 -6.26
N TYR A 382 15.03 0.08 -6.96
CA TYR A 382 14.75 -1.22 -6.33
C TYR A 382 15.83 -2.24 -6.64
N ARG A 383 16.39 -2.21 -7.86
CA ARG A 383 17.58 -2.98 -8.27
C ARG A 383 18.38 -2.19 -9.31
N PRO A 384 19.50 -1.54 -8.96
CA PRO A 384 20.30 -0.73 -9.88
C PRO A 384 20.63 -1.48 -11.19
N PRO A 385 20.51 -0.83 -12.37
CA PRO A 385 20.14 0.58 -12.59
C PRO A 385 18.62 0.86 -12.61
N ASN A 386 17.77 -0.15 -12.40
CA ASN A 386 16.32 -0.05 -12.57
C ASN A 386 15.64 0.76 -11.46
N ARG A 387 14.75 1.66 -11.87
CA ARG A 387 13.82 2.42 -11.02
C ARG A 387 12.36 2.04 -11.30
N VAL A 388 11.48 2.28 -10.33
CA VAL A 388 10.02 2.34 -10.54
C VAL A 388 9.50 3.76 -10.26
N SER A 389 8.38 4.15 -10.87
CA SER A 389 7.75 5.45 -10.60
C SER A 389 7.30 5.53 -9.13
N MET A 390 7.64 6.64 -8.47
CA MET A 390 7.31 6.94 -7.07
C MET A 390 7.51 8.43 -6.84
N SER A 391 6.46 9.22 -7.08
CA SER A 391 6.50 10.69 -7.07
C SER A 391 5.99 11.31 -5.77
N VAL A 392 5.27 10.54 -4.95
CA VAL A 392 4.64 10.99 -3.70
C VAL A 392 5.45 10.49 -2.50
N PRO A 393 5.94 11.38 -1.62
CA PRO A 393 6.48 10.99 -0.31
C PRO A 393 5.46 10.24 0.54
N ILE A 394 5.85 9.08 1.07
CA ILE A 394 5.05 8.28 2.02
C ILE A 394 5.85 8.16 3.31
N THR A 395 5.64 9.13 4.20
CA THR A 395 6.48 9.40 5.38
C THR A 395 5.61 9.59 6.62
N LEU A 396 5.92 8.88 7.70
CA LEU A 396 5.27 9.08 9.00
C LEU A 396 6.01 10.18 9.77
N ALA A 397 5.30 11.17 10.30
CA ALA A 397 5.89 12.25 11.09
C ALA A 397 5.83 11.96 12.59
N CYS A 398 6.84 12.38 13.35
CA CYS A 398 6.89 12.19 14.80
C CYS A 398 7.45 13.42 15.55
N THR A 399 7.05 13.55 16.81
CA THR A 399 7.48 14.68 17.67
C THR A 399 8.86 14.41 18.28
N SER A 400 9.52 15.46 18.78
CA SER A 400 10.75 15.32 19.57
C SER A 400 10.59 14.38 20.77
N TYR A 401 9.42 14.39 21.42
CA TYR A 401 9.10 13.47 22.52
C TYR A 401 9.04 12.02 22.04
N THR A 402 8.31 11.76 20.94
CA THR A 402 8.22 10.44 20.31
C THR A 402 9.60 9.94 19.91
N LYS A 403 10.42 10.80 19.28
CA LYS A 403 11.81 10.50 18.93
C LYS A 403 12.63 10.05 20.15
N THR A 404 12.64 10.84 21.23
CA THR A 404 13.40 10.50 22.45
C THR A 404 12.91 9.20 23.10
N ALA A 405 11.61 8.91 23.06
CA ALA A 405 11.07 7.65 23.57
C ALA A 405 11.54 6.42 22.76
N ILE A 406 11.79 6.58 21.46
CA ILE A 406 12.35 5.53 20.58
C ILE A 406 13.87 5.41 20.79
N GLU A 407 14.60 6.53 20.77
CA GLU A 407 16.06 6.55 20.99
C GLU A 407 16.49 6.05 22.38
N SER A 408 15.58 6.12 23.37
CA SER A 408 15.81 5.58 24.73
C SER A 408 15.41 4.11 24.89
N SER A 409 14.85 3.48 23.85
CA SER A 409 14.37 2.10 23.90
C SER A 409 15.49 1.09 23.66
N PRO A 410 15.52 -0.06 24.38
CA PRO A 410 16.38 -1.18 24.01
C PRO A 410 15.89 -1.96 22.77
N HIS A 411 14.70 -1.64 22.24
CA HIS A 411 14.09 -2.33 21.10
C HIS A 411 14.32 -1.59 19.77
N ASN A 412 14.82 -2.30 18.76
CA ASN A 412 14.97 -1.79 17.38
C ASN A 412 13.66 -1.88 16.56
N ALA A 413 12.53 -1.57 17.21
CA ALA A 413 11.18 -1.64 16.65
C ALA A 413 10.22 -0.76 17.46
N VAL A 414 9.14 -0.30 16.82
CA VAL A 414 8.09 0.51 17.45
C VAL A 414 6.70 0.02 17.03
N ALA A 415 5.73 0.09 17.94
CA ALA A 415 4.34 -0.26 17.64
C ALA A 415 3.59 0.99 17.11
N LEU A 416 2.93 0.85 15.96
CA LEU A 416 2.08 1.89 15.38
C LEU A 416 0.65 1.75 15.92
N THR A 417 0.16 2.80 16.56
CA THR A 417 -1.10 2.81 17.32
C THR A 417 -2.03 3.90 16.78
N THR A 418 -3.28 3.57 16.46
CA THR A 418 -4.26 4.57 16.02
C THR A 418 -4.63 5.54 17.14
N GLN A 419 -5.31 6.64 16.80
CA GLN A 419 -5.83 7.60 17.78
C GLN A 419 -6.75 6.97 18.83
N MET A 420 -7.37 5.82 18.51
CA MET A 420 -8.23 5.02 19.42
C MET A 420 -7.44 4.04 20.31
N GLY A 421 -6.10 4.08 20.33
CA GLY A 421 -5.27 3.19 21.14
C GLY A 421 -5.08 1.77 20.59
N ASN A 422 -5.63 1.44 19.41
CA ASN A 422 -5.47 0.13 18.79
C ASN A 422 -4.13 0.03 18.06
N VAL A 423 -3.31 -0.97 18.39
CA VAL A 423 -2.07 -1.27 17.66
C VAL A 423 -2.42 -1.96 16.34
N VAL A 424 -1.90 -1.46 15.22
CA VAL A 424 -2.21 -1.97 13.87
C VAL A 424 -1.00 -2.52 13.12
N ALA A 425 0.21 -2.06 13.45
CA ALA A 425 1.44 -2.50 12.80
C ALA A 425 2.65 -2.41 13.74
N ILE A 426 3.74 -3.08 13.38
CA ILE A 426 5.07 -2.85 13.97
C ILE A 426 5.98 -2.29 12.87
N LEU A 427 6.69 -1.21 13.18
CA LEU A 427 7.72 -0.63 12.32
C LEU A 427 9.10 -1.09 12.82
N ARG A 428 9.78 -1.89 12.02
CA ARG A 428 11.10 -2.48 12.26
C ARG A 428 12.23 -1.58 11.78
N ASN A 429 13.38 -1.71 12.45
CA ASN A 429 14.63 -1.05 12.09
C ASN A 429 14.46 0.48 11.86
N PRO A 430 13.80 1.21 12.80
CA PRO A 430 13.38 2.59 12.58
C PRO A 430 14.56 3.54 12.38
N GLU A 431 14.37 4.51 11.50
CA GLU A 431 15.35 5.55 11.15
C GLU A 431 14.66 6.91 11.26
N ILE A 432 15.16 7.75 12.18
CA ILE A 432 14.55 9.05 12.49
C ILE A 432 15.42 10.17 11.96
N TYR A 433 14.87 11.00 11.08
CA TYR A 433 15.58 12.08 10.38
C TYR A 433 14.74 13.37 10.35
N PRO A 434 15.32 14.55 10.04
CA PRO A 434 14.59 15.82 10.13
C PRO A 434 13.45 15.93 9.13
N ASN A 435 12.27 16.41 9.56
CA ASN A 435 11.15 16.70 8.65
C ASN A 435 11.40 18.05 7.95
N ARG A 436 11.95 17.98 6.73
CA ARG A 436 12.26 19.15 5.90
C ARG A 436 11.00 19.70 5.21
N LYS A 437 9.99 20.08 6.00
CA LYS A 437 8.62 20.46 5.57
C LYS A 437 8.61 21.35 4.32
N GLU A 438 9.36 22.45 4.31
CA GLU A 438 9.44 23.39 3.19
C GLU A 438 10.08 22.80 1.92
N GLU A 439 11.13 21.98 2.06
CA GLU A 439 11.76 21.27 0.93
C GLU A 439 10.81 20.23 0.32
N ILE A 440 10.11 19.47 1.18
CA ILE A 440 9.10 18.48 0.77
C ILE A 440 7.97 19.19 0.01
N VAL A 441 7.40 20.25 0.59
CA VAL A 441 6.31 21.02 -0.03
C VAL A 441 6.74 21.61 -1.38
N THR A 442 7.88 22.32 -1.42
CA THR A 442 8.36 22.99 -2.64
C THR A 442 8.62 21.99 -3.78
N ARG A 443 9.22 20.82 -3.48
CA ARG A 443 9.53 19.80 -4.50
C ARG A 443 8.31 18.98 -4.93
N MET A 444 7.35 18.74 -4.03
CA MET A 444 6.18 17.92 -4.30
C MET A 444 5.08 18.69 -5.04
N PHE A 445 4.76 19.91 -4.58
CA PHE A 445 3.65 20.72 -5.11
C PHE A 445 4.12 21.78 -6.12
N GLY A 446 5.42 22.10 -6.17
CA GLY A 446 5.94 23.21 -6.99
C GLY A 446 5.60 24.61 -6.46
N VAL A 447 4.86 24.71 -5.35
CA VAL A 447 4.37 25.94 -4.73
C VAL A 447 4.28 25.77 -3.20
N ILE A 448 4.43 26.88 -2.46
CA ILE A 448 4.13 26.93 -1.03
C ILE A 448 2.84 27.75 -0.87
N ASP A 449 1.69 27.06 -0.87
CA ASP A 449 0.37 27.69 -0.68
C ASP A 449 -0.17 27.39 0.73
N PRO A 450 -0.25 28.39 1.65
CA PRO A 450 -0.83 28.20 2.98
C PRO A 450 -2.32 27.83 2.97
N GLY A 451 -3.05 28.13 1.89
CA GLY A 451 -4.45 27.75 1.70
C GLY A 451 -4.65 26.31 1.20
N HIS A 452 -3.59 25.64 0.77
CA HIS A 452 -3.67 24.27 0.23
C HIS A 452 -3.81 23.25 1.38
N PRO A 453 -4.88 22.42 1.39
CA PRO A 453 -5.27 21.68 2.60
C PRO A 453 -4.30 20.55 2.98
N TYR A 454 -3.67 19.85 2.01
CA TYR A 454 -2.64 18.84 2.33
C TYR A 454 -1.32 19.46 2.82
N ILE A 455 -0.88 20.59 2.25
CA ILE A 455 0.28 21.37 2.72
C ILE A 455 0.09 21.74 4.21
N GLN A 456 -1.12 22.13 4.63
CA GLN A 456 -1.42 22.36 6.04
C GLN A 456 -1.21 21.12 6.93
N GLN A 457 -1.54 19.90 6.46
CA GLN A 457 -1.27 18.68 7.22
C GLN A 457 0.25 18.43 7.37
N ILE A 458 1.05 18.68 6.32
CA ILE A 458 2.52 18.56 6.38
C ILE A 458 3.11 19.52 7.42
N TYR A 459 2.62 20.77 7.48
CA TYR A 459 3.09 21.74 8.48
C TYR A 459 2.64 21.42 9.92
N LYS A 460 1.45 20.83 10.10
CA LYS A 460 0.96 20.32 11.40
C LYS A 460 1.74 19.11 11.92
N GLY A 461 2.35 18.32 11.04
CA GLY A 461 3.15 17.14 11.41
C GLY A 461 4.35 17.49 12.29
N GLY A 462 4.91 16.48 12.97
CA GLY A 462 6.10 16.65 13.82
C GLY A 462 7.37 17.07 13.04
N ASP A 463 8.39 17.55 13.74
CA ASP A 463 9.63 18.07 13.14
C ASP A 463 10.66 16.97 12.77
N TYR A 464 10.31 15.70 13.01
CA TYR A 464 11.04 14.53 12.53
C TYR A 464 10.14 13.64 11.69
N LEU A 465 10.75 12.87 10.80
CA LEU A 465 10.13 11.76 10.08
C LEU A 465 10.74 10.44 10.57
N ILE A 466 9.95 9.38 10.52
CA ILE A 466 10.38 8.01 10.84
C ILE A 466 10.18 7.10 9.63
N GLY A 467 11.28 6.55 9.12
CA GLY A 467 11.30 5.49 8.12
C GLY A 467 11.56 4.12 8.75
N GLY A 468 11.20 3.03 8.06
CA GLY A 468 11.38 1.67 8.58
C GLY A 468 10.74 0.62 7.68
N GLU A 469 10.65 -0.62 8.18
CA GLU A 469 9.98 -1.74 7.49
C GLU A 469 8.70 -2.11 8.27
N VAL A 470 7.57 -2.25 7.59
CA VAL A 470 6.26 -2.49 8.22
C VAL A 470 5.95 -3.99 8.26
N GLU A 471 5.58 -4.47 9.44
CA GLU A 471 4.79 -5.68 9.64
C GLU A 471 3.36 -5.25 9.99
N LEU A 472 2.38 -5.50 9.12
CA LEU A 472 0.98 -5.12 9.34
C LEU A 472 0.27 -6.26 10.10
N LEU A 473 -0.24 -6.00 11.30
CA LEU A 473 -0.72 -7.05 12.22
C LEU A 473 -2.07 -7.64 11.79
N ASP A 474 -2.93 -6.81 11.22
CA ASP A 474 -4.28 -7.15 10.76
C ASP A 474 -4.64 -6.35 9.50
N ARG A 475 -5.63 -6.83 8.74
CA ARG A 475 -6.20 -6.07 7.63
C ARG A 475 -6.87 -4.80 8.14
N ILE A 476 -6.45 -3.66 7.61
CA ILE A 476 -7.05 -2.37 7.93
C ILE A 476 -8.51 -2.35 7.46
N ARG A 477 -9.40 -2.06 8.41
CA ARG A 477 -10.84 -1.89 8.26
C ARG A 477 -11.23 -0.52 8.83
N TYR A 478 -12.23 0.11 8.24
CA TYR A 478 -12.76 1.38 8.72
C TYR A 478 -14.14 1.21 9.34
N ASN A 479 -14.79 0.05 9.16
CA ASN A 479 -16.11 -0.29 9.69
C ASN A 479 -17.23 0.70 9.31
N ASP A 480 -17.00 1.50 8.27
CA ASP A 480 -17.87 2.54 7.72
C ASP A 480 -18.97 2.02 6.77
N GLY A 481 -19.06 0.69 6.63
CA GLY A 481 -19.95 0.02 5.68
C GLY A 481 -19.47 0.04 4.22
N LEU A 482 -18.20 0.39 3.96
CA LEU A 482 -17.60 0.40 2.62
C LEU A 482 -16.42 -0.57 2.44
N ASP A 483 -16.00 -1.28 3.49
CA ASP A 483 -14.83 -2.18 3.45
C ASP A 483 -14.94 -3.32 2.42
N GLN A 484 -16.16 -3.75 2.04
CA GLN A 484 -16.39 -4.69 0.93
C GLN A 484 -15.89 -4.18 -0.43
N TRP A 485 -15.72 -2.86 -0.57
CA TRP A 485 -15.16 -2.19 -1.74
C TRP A 485 -13.65 -1.92 -1.60
N ARG A 486 -13.06 -2.05 -0.40
CA ARG A 486 -11.61 -1.87 -0.14
C ARG A 486 -10.86 -3.18 -0.37
N LYS A 487 -10.71 -3.53 -1.64
CA LYS A 487 -9.99 -4.73 -2.11
C LYS A 487 -8.48 -4.49 -2.16
N THR A 488 -7.68 -5.46 -1.73
CA THR A 488 -6.21 -5.40 -1.86
C THR A 488 -5.78 -5.48 -3.33
N THR A 489 -4.51 -5.20 -3.63
CA THR A 489 -3.95 -5.36 -4.99
C THR A 489 -4.11 -6.79 -5.52
N THR A 490 -3.86 -7.81 -4.68
CA THR A 490 -4.05 -9.23 -4.98
C THR A 490 -5.51 -9.60 -5.24
N GLU A 491 -6.44 -9.15 -4.39
CA GLU A 491 -7.89 -9.40 -4.55
C GLU A 491 -8.43 -8.79 -5.85
N LEU A 492 -7.90 -7.63 -6.26
CA LEU A 492 -8.24 -7.00 -7.53
C LEU A 492 -7.71 -7.78 -8.73
N MET A 493 -6.43 -8.20 -8.69
CA MET A 493 -5.84 -9.02 -9.76
C MET A 493 -6.59 -10.35 -9.94
N GLU A 494 -7.06 -10.94 -8.85
CA GLU A 494 -7.90 -12.14 -8.89
C GLU A 494 -9.31 -11.86 -9.43
N GLU A 495 -9.97 -10.75 -9.06
CA GLU A 495 -11.27 -10.39 -9.67
C GLU A 495 -11.14 -10.10 -11.18
N PHE A 496 -10.05 -9.48 -11.63
CA PHE A 496 -9.77 -9.29 -13.07
C PHE A 496 -9.58 -10.63 -13.79
N LYS A 497 -8.87 -11.60 -13.17
CA LYS A 497 -8.75 -12.99 -13.67
C LYS A 497 -10.12 -13.67 -13.74
N GLN A 498 -10.95 -13.56 -12.70
CA GLN A 498 -12.30 -14.15 -12.66
C GLN A 498 -13.28 -13.55 -13.67
N LYS A 499 -13.19 -12.25 -13.96
CA LYS A 499 -13.93 -11.59 -15.06
C LYS A 499 -13.33 -11.89 -16.46
N GLY A 500 -12.26 -12.69 -16.52
CA GLY A 500 -11.60 -13.14 -17.75
C GLY A 500 -10.89 -12.03 -18.51
N ALA A 501 -10.38 -11.01 -17.82
CA ALA A 501 -9.80 -9.82 -18.44
C ALA A 501 -8.53 -10.15 -19.25
N ASP A 502 -8.50 -9.82 -20.54
CA ASP A 502 -7.27 -9.86 -21.35
C ASP A 502 -6.55 -8.49 -21.40
N THR A 503 -7.19 -7.45 -20.87
CA THR A 503 -6.55 -6.22 -20.41
C THR A 503 -7.43 -5.51 -19.37
N VAL A 504 -6.79 -4.73 -18.50
CA VAL A 504 -7.46 -3.91 -17.48
C VAL A 504 -7.14 -2.44 -17.75
N TYR A 505 -8.16 -1.58 -17.72
CA TYR A 505 -8.01 -0.13 -17.83
C TYR A 505 -8.66 0.58 -16.64
N ALA A 506 -7.88 1.40 -15.94
CA ALA A 506 -8.29 2.05 -14.70
C ALA A 506 -8.78 3.49 -14.92
N PHE A 507 -9.90 3.84 -14.30
CA PHE A 507 -10.43 5.20 -14.21
C PHE A 507 -10.41 5.66 -12.76
N GLN A 508 -9.46 6.54 -12.42
CA GLN A 508 -9.37 7.21 -11.13
C GLN A 508 -10.46 8.29 -11.01
N THR A 509 -11.15 8.36 -9.85
CA THR A 509 -12.09 9.45 -9.57
C THR A 509 -12.14 9.86 -8.10
N ARG A 510 -12.32 11.17 -7.86
CA ARG A 510 -12.70 11.74 -6.56
C ARG A 510 -14.08 12.43 -6.58
N ASN A 511 -14.85 12.24 -7.65
CA ASN A 511 -16.13 12.93 -7.91
C ASN A 511 -17.24 11.95 -8.34
N PRO A 512 -18.53 12.31 -8.17
CA PRO A 512 -19.66 11.58 -8.77
C PRO A 512 -19.52 11.36 -10.28
N THR A 513 -20.00 10.22 -10.75
CA THR A 513 -19.92 9.79 -12.16
C THR A 513 -21.13 10.26 -12.95
N HIS A 514 -20.96 11.34 -13.71
CA HIS A 514 -21.92 11.78 -14.74
C HIS A 514 -21.64 11.11 -16.10
N ALA A 515 -22.58 11.19 -17.04
CA ALA A 515 -22.51 10.53 -18.34
C ALA A 515 -21.29 10.91 -19.20
N GLY A 516 -20.65 12.06 -18.95
CA GLY A 516 -19.36 12.38 -19.56
C GLY A 516 -18.29 11.34 -19.22
N HIS A 517 -18.10 11.04 -17.93
CA HIS A 517 -17.18 10.01 -17.46
C HIS A 517 -17.58 8.61 -17.98
N ALA A 518 -18.88 8.28 -17.98
CA ALA A 518 -19.38 7.02 -18.51
C ALA A 518 -19.18 6.87 -20.04
N TYR A 519 -19.23 7.96 -20.80
CA TYR A 519 -18.85 7.98 -22.22
C TYR A 519 -17.35 7.73 -22.40
N LEU A 520 -16.48 8.42 -21.64
CA LEU A 520 -15.03 8.20 -21.71
C LEU A 520 -14.67 6.74 -21.37
N MET A 521 -15.23 6.20 -20.27
CA MET A 521 -15.00 4.84 -19.82
C MET A 521 -15.48 3.78 -20.83
N ARG A 522 -16.65 3.95 -21.46
CA ARG A 522 -17.11 3.01 -22.50
C ARG A 522 -16.28 3.11 -23.79
N SER A 523 -15.97 4.33 -24.23
CA SER A 523 -15.14 4.60 -25.41
C SER A 523 -13.72 4.01 -25.26
N ALA A 524 -13.14 4.05 -24.04
CA ALA A 524 -11.90 3.36 -23.70
C ALA A 524 -11.96 1.85 -24.04
N GLY A 525 -12.95 1.14 -23.49
CA GLY A 525 -13.13 -0.29 -23.74
C GLY A 525 -13.44 -0.64 -25.20
N GLU A 526 -14.16 0.22 -25.91
CA GLU A 526 -14.40 0.06 -27.35
C GLU A 526 -13.12 0.25 -28.19
N ASN A 527 -12.27 1.19 -27.83
CA ASN A 527 -11.01 1.43 -28.55
C ASN A 527 -10.01 0.30 -28.30
N LEU A 528 -9.96 -0.25 -27.08
CA LEU A 528 -9.21 -1.48 -26.78
C LEU A 528 -9.73 -2.68 -27.60
N LYS A 529 -11.05 -2.81 -27.82
CA LYS A 529 -11.60 -3.82 -28.74
C LYS A 529 -11.14 -3.63 -30.18
N LYS A 530 -10.98 -2.38 -30.64
CA LYS A 530 -10.43 -2.05 -31.97
C LYS A 530 -8.91 -2.34 -32.06
N GLU A 531 -8.16 -2.23 -30.97
CA GLU A 531 -6.76 -2.68 -30.85
C GLU A 531 -6.61 -4.22 -30.81
N GLY A 532 -7.71 -4.98 -30.67
CA GLY A 532 -7.73 -6.45 -30.73
C GLY A 532 -7.94 -7.16 -29.39
N TYR A 533 -8.13 -6.44 -28.29
CA TYR A 533 -8.50 -7.04 -27.00
C TYR A 533 -9.94 -7.56 -27.04
N LYS A 534 -10.15 -8.79 -26.60
CA LYS A 534 -11.46 -9.47 -26.64
C LYS A 534 -12.32 -9.10 -25.44
N ASN A 535 -11.71 -8.89 -24.27
CA ASN A 535 -12.40 -8.66 -23.01
C ASN A 535 -11.68 -7.61 -22.14
N PRO A 536 -11.56 -6.35 -22.61
CA PRO A 536 -11.06 -5.26 -21.78
C PRO A 536 -12.03 -4.97 -20.63
N VAL A 537 -11.52 -5.04 -19.40
CA VAL A 537 -12.28 -4.77 -18.16
C VAL A 537 -11.93 -3.38 -17.63
N LEU A 538 -12.96 -2.59 -17.35
CA LEU A 538 -12.87 -1.32 -16.64
C LEU A 538 -12.64 -1.58 -15.15
N TRP A 539 -11.72 -0.85 -14.55
CA TRP A 539 -11.72 -0.63 -13.11
C TRP A 539 -12.14 0.81 -12.81
N LEU A 540 -13.37 0.96 -12.30
CA LEU A 540 -13.84 2.19 -11.70
C LEU A 540 -13.22 2.31 -10.30
N SER A 541 -12.30 3.25 -10.13
CA SER A 541 -11.46 3.34 -8.95
C SER A 541 -11.70 4.66 -8.20
N PRO A 542 -12.76 4.74 -7.36
CA PRO A 542 -12.94 5.87 -6.48
C PRO A 542 -11.82 5.94 -5.43
N LEU A 543 -11.25 7.11 -5.21
CA LEU A 543 -10.32 7.37 -4.12
C LEU A 543 -11.08 7.42 -2.79
N GLY A 544 -10.56 6.74 -1.75
CA GLY A 544 -11.20 6.65 -0.43
C GLY A 544 -10.27 6.71 0.78
N GLY A 545 -9.04 7.21 0.63
CA GLY A 545 -8.36 7.88 1.73
C GLY A 545 -8.85 9.33 1.91
N TRP A 546 -8.17 10.09 2.76
CA TRP A 546 -8.48 11.49 3.07
C TRP A 546 -8.69 12.38 1.82
N THR A 547 -9.68 13.27 1.88
CA THR A 547 -9.98 14.32 0.89
C THR A 547 -10.26 15.65 1.60
N LYS A 548 -10.13 16.77 0.88
CA LYS A 548 -10.50 18.11 1.39
C LYS A 548 -12.02 18.26 1.61
N GLU A 549 -12.39 19.15 2.51
CA GLU A 549 -13.75 19.29 3.08
C GLU A 549 -14.87 19.60 2.05
N ASP A 550 -14.56 20.25 0.91
CA ASP A 550 -15.56 20.57 -0.12
C ASP A 550 -15.69 19.53 -1.26
N ASP A 551 -14.86 18.48 -1.27
CA ASP A 551 -15.08 17.34 -2.17
C ASP A 551 -16.21 16.44 -1.63
N VAL A 552 -16.85 15.64 -2.50
CA VAL A 552 -18.01 14.82 -2.10
C VAL A 552 -17.54 13.66 -1.20
N PRO A 553 -18.19 13.40 -0.06
CA PRO A 553 -17.91 12.25 0.82
C PRO A 553 -17.87 10.89 0.09
N LEU A 554 -17.05 9.99 0.61
CA LEU A 554 -16.74 8.69 -0.02
C LEU A 554 -17.98 7.80 -0.16
N ASP A 555 -18.79 7.71 0.89
CA ASP A 555 -20.05 6.99 0.95
C ASP A 555 -21.07 7.49 -0.08
N VAL A 556 -21.23 8.82 -0.20
CA VAL A 556 -22.09 9.47 -1.20
C VAL A 556 -21.60 9.14 -2.61
N ARG A 557 -20.27 9.18 -2.85
CA ARG A 557 -19.67 8.81 -4.15
C ARG A 557 -19.85 7.34 -4.48
N VAL A 558 -19.58 6.43 -3.55
CA VAL A 558 -19.70 4.97 -3.77
C VAL A 558 -21.15 4.61 -4.08
N LYS A 559 -22.13 5.12 -3.32
CA LYS A 559 -23.57 4.88 -3.59
C LYS A 559 -24.02 5.44 -4.94
N GLN A 560 -23.51 6.61 -5.32
CA GLN A 560 -23.75 7.17 -6.64
C GLN A 560 -23.16 6.28 -7.75
N HIS A 561 -22.01 5.65 -7.52
CA HIS A 561 -21.39 4.69 -8.44
C HIS A 561 -22.10 3.32 -8.46
N GLU A 562 -22.64 2.86 -7.33
CA GLU A 562 -23.52 1.67 -7.26
C GLU A 562 -24.73 1.87 -8.18
N GLU A 563 -25.40 3.03 -8.13
CA GLU A 563 -26.52 3.30 -9.04
C GLU A 563 -26.11 3.49 -10.51
N VAL A 564 -24.88 3.94 -10.79
CA VAL A 564 -24.32 3.92 -12.14
C VAL A 564 -24.16 2.49 -12.68
N LEU A 565 -23.74 1.54 -11.84
CA LEU A 565 -23.68 0.12 -12.19
C LEU A 565 -25.07 -0.53 -12.29
N ASN A 566 -25.97 -0.23 -11.35
CA ASN A 566 -27.34 -0.75 -11.33
C ASN A 566 -28.14 -0.34 -12.58
N SER A 567 -27.84 0.82 -13.17
CA SER A 567 -28.45 1.27 -14.44
C SER A 567 -27.92 0.56 -15.70
N GLY A 568 -26.86 -0.25 -15.57
CA GLY A 568 -26.28 -1.04 -16.65
C GLY A 568 -25.95 -0.21 -17.90
N LEU A 569 -26.49 -0.60 -19.04
CA LEU A 569 -26.41 0.15 -20.30
C LEU A 569 -27.78 0.74 -20.73
N GLU A 570 -28.79 0.69 -19.86
CA GLU A 570 -30.13 1.25 -20.14
C GLU A 570 -30.13 2.78 -20.09
N HIS A 571 -29.20 3.36 -19.31
CA HIS A 571 -29.01 4.81 -19.20
C HIS A 571 -27.69 5.25 -19.86
N PRO A 572 -27.62 6.38 -20.58
CA PRO A 572 -26.38 6.87 -21.20
C PRO A 572 -25.29 7.24 -20.18
N GLY A 573 -25.65 7.41 -18.90
CA GLY A 573 -24.71 7.57 -17.78
C GLY A 573 -24.31 6.30 -17.04
N GLY A 574 -24.79 5.12 -17.46
CA GLY A 574 -24.52 3.83 -16.83
C GLY A 574 -23.23 3.13 -17.30
N LEU A 575 -22.85 2.06 -16.59
CA LEU A 575 -21.72 1.19 -16.90
C LEU A 575 -22.12 -0.29 -16.85
N ASP A 576 -21.54 -1.12 -17.73
CA ASP A 576 -21.77 -2.57 -17.79
C ASP A 576 -21.09 -3.29 -16.58
N PRO A 577 -21.85 -3.90 -15.64
CA PRO A 577 -21.27 -4.58 -14.47
C PRO A 577 -20.49 -5.86 -14.83
N SER A 578 -20.77 -6.48 -15.99
CA SER A 578 -20.02 -7.63 -16.48
C SER A 578 -18.63 -7.27 -17.03
N LYS A 579 -18.42 -5.98 -17.34
CA LYS A 579 -17.14 -5.41 -17.82
C LYS A 579 -16.52 -4.39 -16.88
N THR A 580 -17.09 -4.22 -15.68
CA THR A 580 -16.59 -3.27 -14.68
C THR A 580 -16.28 -3.98 -13.36
N VAL A 581 -15.16 -3.62 -12.75
CA VAL A 581 -14.87 -3.78 -11.32
C VAL A 581 -14.99 -2.40 -10.67
N MET A 582 -15.65 -2.31 -9.53
CA MET A 582 -15.56 -1.14 -8.66
C MET A 582 -14.77 -1.50 -7.41
N ALA A 583 -13.73 -0.73 -7.09
CA ALA A 583 -12.98 -0.91 -5.86
C ALA A 583 -12.34 0.41 -5.44
N ILE A 584 -12.47 0.72 -4.14
CA ILE A 584 -11.90 1.89 -3.49
C ILE A 584 -10.38 1.78 -3.48
N TRP A 585 -9.70 2.84 -3.91
CA TRP A 585 -8.27 2.98 -3.73
C TRP A 585 -7.99 3.74 -2.42
N PRO A 586 -7.27 3.16 -1.43
CA PRO A 586 -7.21 3.68 -0.07
C PRO A 586 -6.30 4.89 0.13
N ALA A 587 -5.58 5.34 -0.90
CA ALA A 587 -4.64 6.45 -0.76
C ALA A 587 -5.33 7.80 -0.48
N PRO A 588 -4.72 8.67 0.34
CA PRO A 588 -5.11 10.07 0.45
C PRO A 588 -5.01 10.81 -0.89
N MET A 589 -5.92 11.75 -1.11
CA MET A 589 -5.85 12.72 -2.20
C MET A 589 -4.91 13.85 -1.77
N VAL A 590 -3.75 13.97 -2.42
CA VAL A 590 -2.73 14.96 -2.02
C VAL A 590 -2.96 16.33 -2.65
N TYR A 591 -3.64 16.38 -3.80
CA TYR A 591 -3.87 17.56 -4.65
C TYR A 591 -2.59 18.12 -5.32
N ALA A 592 -1.56 17.27 -5.50
CA ALA A 592 -0.26 17.62 -6.09
C ALA A 592 -0.17 17.38 -7.61
N GLY A 593 -1.30 17.39 -8.33
CA GLY A 593 -1.35 17.56 -9.80
C GLY A 593 -0.41 16.63 -10.61
N PRO A 594 0.48 17.17 -11.45
CA PRO A 594 1.43 16.38 -12.27
C PRO A 594 2.38 15.48 -11.46
N THR A 595 2.70 15.84 -10.22
CA THR A 595 3.46 14.96 -9.32
C THR A 595 2.59 13.77 -8.92
N GLU A 596 1.38 14.01 -8.44
CA GLU A 596 0.51 12.98 -7.87
C GLU A 596 -0.09 12.02 -8.90
N VAL A 597 -0.41 12.47 -10.12
CA VAL A 597 -1.01 11.62 -11.15
C VAL A 597 -0.10 10.44 -11.55
N GLN A 598 1.23 10.61 -11.43
CA GLN A 598 2.19 9.51 -11.61
C GLN A 598 1.97 8.41 -10.57
N PHE A 599 1.76 8.78 -9.29
CA PHE A 599 1.43 7.84 -8.23
C PHE A 599 0.03 7.23 -8.42
N HIS A 600 -0.97 8.01 -8.85
CA HIS A 600 -2.32 7.51 -9.16
C HIS A 600 -2.29 6.40 -10.22
N ALA A 601 -1.50 6.58 -11.27
CA ALA A 601 -1.30 5.60 -12.34
C ALA A 601 -0.45 4.41 -11.87
N LYS A 602 0.66 4.68 -11.18
CA LYS A 602 1.57 3.63 -10.68
C LYS A 602 0.89 2.68 -9.71
N SER A 603 0.11 3.16 -8.73
CA SER A 603 -0.62 2.25 -7.83
C SER A 603 -1.69 1.43 -8.56
N ARG A 604 -2.23 1.93 -9.67
CA ARG A 604 -3.15 1.14 -10.53
C ARG A 604 -2.39 0.06 -11.31
N ARG A 605 -1.17 0.34 -11.77
CA ARG A 605 -0.27 -0.66 -12.35
C ARG A 605 0.14 -1.73 -11.34
N SER A 606 0.37 -1.37 -10.07
CA SER A 606 0.63 -2.35 -8.99
C SER A 606 -0.51 -3.35 -8.80
N ALA A 607 -1.76 -2.98 -9.08
CA ALA A 607 -2.92 -3.89 -9.10
C ALA A 607 -3.23 -4.46 -10.50
N GLY A 608 -2.25 -4.53 -11.41
CA GLY A 608 -2.37 -5.19 -12.71
C GLY A 608 -3.03 -4.38 -13.84
N ALA A 609 -3.32 -3.07 -13.65
CA ALA A 609 -3.86 -2.24 -14.73
C ALA A 609 -2.82 -2.01 -15.85
N SER A 610 -3.16 -2.41 -17.08
CA SER A 610 -2.35 -2.22 -18.27
C SER A 610 -2.50 -0.81 -18.89
N TYR A 611 -3.63 -0.16 -18.63
CA TYR A 611 -3.96 1.18 -19.12
C TYR A 611 -4.46 2.09 -17.99
N PHE A 612 -4.14 3.38 -18.06
CA PHE A 612 -4.67 4.40 -17.16
C PHE A 612 -5.39 5.50 -17.96
N VAL A 613 -6.58 5.90 -17.51
CA VAL A 613 -7.34 7.01 -18.11
C VAL A 613 -6.92 8.33 -17.46
N VAL A 614 -6.50 9.32 -18.27
CA VAL A 614 -6.04 10.63 -17.79
C VAL A 614 -6.69 11.78 -18.57
N GLY A 615 -7.24 12.75 -17.83
CA GLY A 615 -7.95 13.93 -18.36
C GLY A 615 -7.12 15.23 -18.31
N ARG A 616 -7.80 16.38 -18.44
CA ARG A 616 -7.24 17.71 -18.09
C ARG A 616 -7.20 17.86 -16.56
N ASP A 617 -6.19 18.54 -16.06
CA ASP A 617 -5.92 18.82 -14.64
C ASP A 617 -6.07 17.59 -13.72
N PRO A 618 -5.39 16.46 -14.03
CA PRO A 618 -5.48 15.29 -13.18
C PRO A 618 -4.79 15.57 -11.85
N ALA A 619 -5.50 15.27 -10.76
CA ALA A 619 -5.09 15.53 -9.38
C ALA A 619 -4.89 17.00 -8.97
N GLY A 620 -5.28 17.99 -9.78
CA GLY A 620 -5.16 19.40 -9.42
C GLY A 620 -6.31 19.97 -8.56
N MET A 621 -6.16 21.26 -8.25
CA MET A 621 -7.14 22.15 -7.61
C MET A 621 -6.80 23.62 -7.91
N LYS A 622 -7.72 24.54 -7.60
CA LYS A 622 -7.45 25.99 -7.66
C LYS A 622 -6.48 26.43 -6.56
N GLY A 623 -5.70 27.48 -6.84
CA GLY A 623 -4.80 28.09 -5.86
C GLY A 623 -5.51 29.04 -4.91
N SER A 624 -4.90 29.33 -3.77
CA SER A 624 -5.32 30.45 -2.93
C SER A 624 -4.84 31.79 -3.52
N HIS A 625 -5.43 32.89 -3.06
CA HIS A 625 -5.03 34.27 -3.39
C HIS A 625 -3.59 34.65 -2.99
N LEU A 626 -2.84 33.74 -2.35
CA LEU A 626 -1.42 33.89 -2.04
C LEU A 626 -0.51 33.15 -3.03
N ALA A 627 -1.08 32.27 -3.86
CA ALA A 627 -0.36 31.36 -4.78
C ALA A 627 -0.64 31.63 -6.27
N VAL A 628 -1.78 32.25 -6.61
CA VAL A 628 -2.19 32.58 -7.99
C VAL A 628 -2.63 34.03 -8.14
N GLU A 629 -2.59 34.57 -9.36
CA GLU A 629 -2.91 35.98 -9.64
C GLU A 629 -4.43 36.24 -9.62
N HIS A 630 -5.25 35.26 -9.99
CA HIS A 630 -6.71 35.33 -9.93
C HIS A 630 -7.30 34.16 -9.15
N GLN A 631 -8.37 34.44 -8.39
CA GLN A 631 -9.07 33.45 -7.53
C GLN A 631 -9.66 32.25 -8.30
N ASP A 632 -9.77 32.36 -9.63
CA ASP A 632 -10.27 31.31 -10.50
C ASP A 632 -9.19 30.44 -11.17
N ASP A 633 -7.91 30.71 -10.93
CA ASP A 633 -6.79 30.00 -11.57
C ASP A 633 -6.56 28.59 -10.98
N ASP A 634 -6.31 27.63 -11.87
CA ASP A 634 -5.85 26.27 -11.52
C ASP A 634 -4.37 26.33 -11.03
N LEU A 635 -3.98 25.58 -9.98
CA LEU A 635 -2.57 25.54 -9.49
C LEU A 635 -1.59 24.98 -10.53
N TYR A 636 -2.08 24.23 -11.51
CA TYR A 636 -1.29 23.53 -12.49
C TYR A 636 -1.86 23.80 -13.89
N ASP A 637 -0.98 23.88 -14.88
CA ASP A 637 -1.43 23.80 -16.27
C ASP A 637 -2.13 22.45 -16.50
N GLY A 638 -3.35 22.51 -17.03
CA GLY A 638 -4.23 21.36 -17.16
C GLY A 638 -3.71 20.24 -18.07
N ASP A 639 -2.67 20.48 -18.88
CA ASP A 639 -2.07 19.48 -19.75
C ASP A 639 -0.76 18.91 -19.20
N HIS A 640 -0.08 19.60 -18.27
CA HIS A 640 1.15 19.12 -17.63
C HIS A 640 1.02 17.70 -17.06
N GLY A 641 -0.09 17.39 -16.39
CA GLY A 641 -0.32 16.05 -15.83
C GLY A 641 -0.38 14.93 -16.89
N ARG A 642 -0.77 15.26 -18.13
CA ARG A 642 -0.76 14.33 -19.27
C ARG A 642 0.66 14.14 -19.82
N TYR A 643 1.40 15.22 -20.01
CA TYR A 643 2.77 15.19 -20.52
C TYR A 643 3.77 14.56 -19.55
N VAL A 644 3.69 14.89 -18.26
CA VAL A 644 4.56 14.32 -17.21
C VAL A 644 4.32 12.82 -17.08
N LEU A 645 3.05 12.37 -17.06
CA LEU A 645 2.73 10.94 -16.96
C LEU A 645 3.21 10.12 -18.16
N GLN A 646 3.12 10.66 -19.39
CA GLN A 646 3.64 10.02 -20.59
C GLN A 646 5.16 9.85 -20.60
N ASN A 647 5.89 10.65 -19.80
CA ASN A 647 7.36 10.63 -19.71
C ASN A 647 7.85 10.17 -18.32
N SER A 648 6.96 9.62 -17.48
CA SER A 648 7.27 9.32 -16.07
C SER A 648 8.32 8.19 -15.94
N PRO A 649 9.44 8.44 -15.22
CA PRO A 649 10.50 7.44 -15.08
C PRO A 649 10.00 6.22 -14.29
N GLY A 650 10.17 5.03 -14.88
CA GLY A 650 9.77 3.78 -14.23
C GLY A 650 8.26 3.49 -14.22
N ILE A 651 7.45 4.18 -15.03
CA ILE A 651 6.01 3.83 -15.19
C ILE A 651 5.82 2.52 -15.99
N GLY A 652 6.86 2.04 -16.67
CA GLY A 652 6.94 0.69 -17.25
C GLY A 652 6.12 0.52 -18.54
N SER A 653 5.38 -0.58 -18.63
CA SER A 653 4.59 -0.94 -19.82
C SER A 653 3.15 -0.42 -19.80
N MET A 654 2.77 0.38 -18.80
CA MET A 654 1.42 0.95 -18.72
C MET A 654 1.22 2.01 -19.81
N LYS A 655 0.13 1.90 -20.56
CA LYS A 655 -0.26 2.86 -21.60
C LYS A 655 -1.24 3.91 -21.04
N MET A 656 -1.21 5.11 -21.61
CA MET A 656 -2.10 6.20 -21.20
C MET A 656 -3.23 6.40 -22.21
N LEU A 657 -4.48 6.37 -21.74
CA LEU A 657 -5.66 6.70 -22.52
C LEU A 657 -6.05 8.16 -22.23
N SER A 658 -5.63 9.06 -23.11
CA SER A 658 -6.06 10.45 -23.10
C SER A 658 -7.39 10.61 -23.85
N PHE A 659 -8.21 11.56 -23.41
CA PHE A 659 -9.51 11.83 -24.01
C PHE A 659 -9.66 13.29 -24.43
N VAL A 660 -10.50 13.49 -25.46
CA VAL A 660 -10.98 14.80 -25.89
C VAL A 660 -12.10 15.29 -24.97
N LYS A 661 -12.33 16.60 -24.96
CA LYS A 661 -13.46 17.21 -24.23
C LYS A 661 -14.79 16.68 -24.80
N VAL A 662 -15.70 16.29 -23.92
CA VAL A 662 -17.08 15.91 -24.26
C VAL A 662 -18.05 16.95 -23.69
N MET A 663 -19.16 17.17 -24.39
CA MET A 663 -20.23 18.12 -24.03
C MET A 663 -21.59 17.42 -24.15
N TYR A 664 -22.62 18.01 -23.53
CA TYR A 664 -23.97 17.48 -23.58
C TYR A 664 -24.66 17.97 -24.87
N ASP A 665 -25.11 17.06 -25.72
CA ASP A 665 -25.87 17.40 -26.93
C ASP A 665 -27.37 17.41 -26.63
N ILE A 666 -28.05 18.54 -26.89
CA ILE A 666 -29.47 18.73 -26.62
C ILE A 666 -30.40 18.06 -27.64
N THR A 667 -29.91 17.66 -28.83
CA THR A 667 -30.73 16.95 -29.83
C THR A 667 -30.80 15.46 -29.54
N ASP A 668 -29.69 14.88 -29.08
CA ASP A 668 -29.56 13.44 -28.84
C ASP A 668 -29.73 13.05 -27.37
N ASN A 669 -29.81 14.03 -26.45
CA ASN A 669 -29.90 13.84 -24.99
C ASN A 669 -28.69 13.08 -24.37
N VAL A 670 -27.50 13.19 -24.94
CA VAL A 670 -26.31 12.44 -24.51
C VAL A 670 -25.02 13.25 -24.47
N MET A 671 -24.10 12.82 -23.61
CA MET A 671 -22.72 13.31 -23.60
C MET A 671 -21.91 12.65 -24.73
N LYS A 672 -21.32 13.46 -25.61
CA LYS A 672 -20.44 13.00 -26.71
C LYS A 672 -19.41 14.08 -27.08
N ILE A 673 -18.55 13.78 -28.06
CA ILE A 673 -17.61 14.76 -28.63
C ILE A 673 -18.42 15.87 -29.33
N PRO A 674 -18.12 17.16 -29.11
CA PRO A 674 -18.84 18.25 -29.76
C PRO A 674 -18.61 18.27 -31.28
N ASP A 675 -19.65 18.70 -32.01
CA ASP A 675 -19.64 18.87 -33.46
C ASP A 675 -19.48 20.36 -33.78
N GLU A 676 -18.30 20.73 -34.28
CA GLU A 676 -17.92 22.13 -34.55
C GLU A 676 -18.88 22.84 -35.54
N THR A 677 -19.63 22.08 -36.35
CA THR A 677 -20.58 22.65 -37.32
C THR A 677 -21.89 23.14 -36.71
N ARG A 678 -22.20 22.74 -35.47
CA ARG A 678 -23.46 23.01 -34.76
C ARG A 678 -23.25 23.18 -33.25
N MET A 679 -22.22 23.94 -32.87
CA MET A 679 -21.83 24.15 -31.47
C MET A 679 -22.94 24.66 -30.55
N ASP A 680 -23.97 25.33 -31.09
CA ASP A 680 -25.13 25.81 -30.33
C ASP A 680 -25.99 24.67 -29.75
N ASP A 681 -25.89 23.45 -30.31
CA ASP A 681 -26.55 22.24 -29.78
C ASP A 681 -25.85 21.69 -28.50
N PHE A 682 -24.69 22.23 -28.11
CA PHE A 682 -23.83 21.62 -27.08
C PHE A 682 -23.69 22.46 -25.81
N ILE A 683 -24.21 21.94 -24.70
CA ILE A 683 -24.11 22.57 -23.38
C ILE A 683 -22.89 22.02 -22.61
N SER A 684 -22.12 22.94 -22.03
CA SER A 684 -21.06 22.63 -21.06
C SER A 684 -21.60 22.71 -19.63
N ILE A 685 -21.57 21.59 -18.90
CA ILE A 685 -21.98 21.52 -17.48
C ILE A 685 -20.72 21.33 -16.65
N SER A 686 -20.25 22.39 -16.00
CA SER A 686 -19.08 22.34 -15.11
C SER A 686 -19.42 21.72 -13.76
N GLY A 687 -18.41 21.28 -13.02
CA GLY A 687 -18.57 20.81 -11.64
C GLY A 687 -19.31 21.83 -10.77
N SER A 688 -18.95 23.12 -10.84
CA SER A 688 -19.63 24.19 -10.10
C SER A 688 -21.11 24.37 -10.50
N LYS A 689 -21.44 24.29 -11.81
CA LYS A 689 -22.83 24.36 -12.30
C LYS A 689 -23.64 23.15 -11.79
N MET A 690 -23.04 21.96 -11.79
CA MET A 690 -23.63 20.73 -11.24
C MET A 690 -23.86 20.84 -9.72
N ARG A 691 -22.87 21.30 -8.94
CA ARG A 691 -23.01 21.54 -7.49
C ARG A 691 -24.13 22.54 -7.17
N LEU A 692 -24.26 23.62 -7.95
CA LEU A 692 -25.32 24.62 -7.79
C LEU A 692 -26.72 24.06 -8.09
N LEU A 693 -26.88 23.32 -9.19
CA LEU A 693 -28.14 22.64 -9.53
C LEU A 693 -28.56 21.64 -8.43
N ALA A 694 -27.60 20.89 -7.89
CA ALA A 694 -27.87 19.96 -6.80
C ALA A 694 -28.31 20.67 -5.50
N ARG A 695 -27.60 21.75 -5.11
CA ARG A 695 -27.98 22.63 -3.97
C ARG A 695 -29.39 23.23 -4.13
N ASN A 696 -29.75 23.65 -5.34
CA ASN A 696 -31.08 24.17 -5.65
C ASN A 696 -32.17 23.09 -5.77
N GLY A 697 -31.81 21.81 -5.65
CA GLY A 697 -32.75 20.68 -5.78
C GLY A 697 -33.31 20.50 -7.19
N ALA A 698 -32.51 20.78 -8.22
CA ALA A 698 -32.90 20.70 -9.62
C ALA A 698 -33.43 19.30 -10.00
N VAL A 699 -34.53 19.27 -10.74
CA VAL A 699 -35.17 18.05 -11.26
C VAL A 699 -34.74 17.77 -12.71
N PRO A 700 -34.97 16.58 -13.28
CA PRO A 700 -34.71 16.33 -14.69
C PRO A 700 -35.47 17.30 -15.62
N CYS A 701 -34.79 17.88 -16.61
CA CYS A 701 -35.40 18.70 -17.66
C CYS A 701 -36.32 17.87 -18.57
N SER A 702 -37.14 18.54 -19.39
CA SER A 702 -37.88 17.88 -20.47
C SER A 702 -36.92 17.31 -21.53
N ALA A 703 -37.11 16.04 -21.91
CA ALA A 703 -36.28 15.37 -22.92
C ALA A 703 -36.51 15.87 -24.37
N THR A 704 -37.40 16.83 -24.58
CA THR A 704 -37.66 17.47 -25.89
C THR A 704 -37.56 18.99 -25.85
N ASP A 705 -37.19 19.58 -24.71
CA ASP A 705 -37.11 21.03 -24.50
C ASP A 705 -36.12 21.31 -23.35
N ILE A 706 -34.84 21.45 -23.71
CA ILE A 706 -33.74 21.63 -22.75
C ILE A 706 -33.30 23.10 -22.77
N PRO A 707 -33.47 23.84 -21.67
CA PRO A 707 -33.13 25.25 -21.62
C PRO A 707 -31.62 25.47 -21.63
N THR A 708 -31.18 26.50 -22.32
CA THR A 708 -29.77 26.92 -22.37
C THR A 708 -29.26 27.35 -20.99
N ASP A 709 -30.07 28.11 -20.23
CA ASP A 709 -29.83 28.35 -18.81
C ASP A 709 -30.57 27.35 -17.90
N LEU A 710 -29.91 26.23 -17.71
CA LEU A 710 -30.27 25.19 -16.73
C LEU A 710 -30.43 25.70 -15.28
N VAL A 711 -29.74 26.78 -14.90
CA VAL A 711 -29.77 27.32 -13.53
C VAL A 711 -31.01 28.17 -13.31
N GLU A 712 -31.37 29.03 -14.29
CA GLU A 712 -32.64 29.76 -14.27
C GLU A 712 -33.84 28.80 -14.29
N ALA A 713 -33.78 27.76 -15.13
CA ALA A 713 -34.81 26.73 -15.20
C ALA A 713 -34.79 25.72 -14.03
N ASN A 714 -33.75 25.76 -13.19
CA ASN A 714 -33.47 24.81 -12.11
C ASN A 714 -33.67 23.33 -12.50
N CYS A 715 -33.07 22.90 -13.63
CA CYS A 715 -33.20 21.53 -14.10
C CYS A 715 -31.85 20.92 -14.56
N VAL A 716 -31.75 19.59 -14.48
CA VAL A 716 -30.60 18.82 -14.99
C VAL A 716 -30.98 18.07 -16.27
N PRO A 717 -30.22 18.14 -17.38
CA PRO A 717 -30.62 17.51 -18.63
C PRO A 717 -30.79 15.99 -18.52
N SER A 718 -31.87 15.47 -19.11
CA SER A 718 -32.16 14.03 -19.15
C SER A 718 -30.99 13.26 -19.77
N GLY A 719 -30.48 12.24 -19.08
CA GLY A 719 -29.30 11.50 -19.54
C GLY A 719 -27.96 12.02 -19.01
N PHE A 720 -27.87 13.22 -18.43
CA PHE A 720 -26.61 13.76 -17.89
C PHE A 720 -26.06 12.93 -16.71
N MET A 721 -26.92 12.44 -15.83
CA MET A 721 -26.57 11.53 -14.73
C MET A 721 -27.72 10.54 -14.53
N VAL A 722 -27.42 9.33 -14.05
CA VAL A 722 -28.44 8.32 -13.70
C VAL A 722 -29.39 8.92 -12.65
N PRO A 723 -30.73 8.87 -12.81
CA PRO A 723 -31.67 9.60 -11.96
C PRO A 723 -31.46 9.40 -10.45
N LYS A 724 -31.46 8.15 -9.96
CA LYS A 724 -31.18 7.88 -8.53
C LYS A 724 -29.79 8.35 -8.08
N GLY A 725 -28.79 8.28 -8.96
CA GLY A 725 -27.46 8.81 -8.70
C GLY A 725 -27.43 10.34 -8.62
N TRP A 726 -28.33 11.01 -9.34
CA TRP A 726 -28.59 12.44 -9.18
C TRP A 726 -29.33 12.73 -7.87
N ASP A 727 -30.35 11.95 -7.51
CA ASP A 727 -31.11 12.11 -6.27
C ASP A 727 -30.20 12.02 -5.03
N ILE A 728 -29.23 11.08 -5.02
CA ILE A 728 -28.19 10.96 -3.96
C ILE A 728 -27.31 12.23 -3.88
N VAL A 729 -26.94 12.81 -5.01
CA VAL A 729 -26.11 14.02 -5.08
C VAL A 729 -26.90 15.27 -4.67
N VAL A 730 -28.18 15.34 -5.03
CA VAL A 730 -29.13 16.37 -4.58
C VAL A 730 -29.33 16.30 -3.08
N ASP A 731 -29.57 15.11 -2.51
CA ASP A 731 -29.80 14.93 -1.08
C ASP A 731 -28.59 15.39 -0.24
N TYR A 732 -27.38 15.00 -0.64
CA TYR A 732 -26.13 15.52 -0.05
C TYR A 732 -26.07 17.05 -0.13
N TYR A 733 -26.17 17.63 -1.33
CA TYR A 733 -25.95 19.07 -1.51
C TYR A 733 -27.06 19.95 -0.92
N ARG A 734 -28.29 19.45 -0.75
CA ARG A 734 -29.38 20.18 -0.08
C ARG A 734 -29.27 20.15 1.44
N ASN A 735 -28.73 19.09 2.03
CA ASN A 735 -28.76 18.89 3.48
C ASN A 735 -27.42 19.18 4.17
N ILE A 736 -26.28 19.22 3.46
CA ILE A 736 -24.93 19.43 4.04
C ILE A 736 -24.85 20.63 5.00
N ASP A 737 -25.34 21.81 4.60
CA ASP A 737 -25.24 23.03 5.42
C ASP A 737 -26.28 23.08 6.57
N SER A 738 -27.15 22.07 6.70
CA SER A 738 -28.34 22.12 7.56
C SER A 738 -28.24 21.33 8.87
N GLY A 739 -27.14 20.62 9.09
CA GLY A 739 -26.97 19.66 10.20
C GLY A 739 -27.84 18.39 10.08
N ARG A 740 -28.75 18.32 9.10
CA ARG A 740 -29.60 17.14 8.81
C ARG A 740 -28.91 16.08 7.95
N TRP A 741 -27.84 16.46 7.26
CA TRP A 741 -27.00 15.49 6.57
C TRP A 741 -26.14 14.75 7.59
N ILE A 742 -26.53 13.52 7.91
CA ILE A 742 -25.63 12.54 8.49
C ILE A 742 -24.84 11.91 7.32
N PRO A 743 -23.52 11.66 7.44
CA PRO A 743 -22.87 10.66 6.60
C PRO A 743 -23.64 9.34 6.67
N TRP A 744 -23.63 8.54 5.60
CA TRP A 744 -24.48 7.35 5.52
C TRP A 744 -24.04 6.19 6.45
N SER A 745 -23.00 6.39 7.27
CA SER A 745 -22.79 5.66 8.53
C SER A 745 -24.02 5.85 9.44
N ARG A 746 -24.84 4.81 9.54
CA ARG A 746 -26.18 4.91 10.15
C ARG A 746 -26.13 5.24 11.65
N PRO A 747 -27.16 5.89 12.20
CA PRO A 747 -27.44 5.88 13.64
C PRO A 747 -27.62 4.45 14.15
N PHE A 748 -26.53 3.91 14.70
CA PHE A 748 -26.32 2.47 14.84
C PHE A 748 -27.40 1.80 15.70
N TRP A 749 -27.73 2.43 16.81
CA TRP A 749 -28.49 1.82 17.90
C TRP A 749 -30.03 1.86 17.76
N HIS A 750 -30.57 2.68 16.86
CA HIS A 750 -32.01 2.73 16.57
C HIS A 750 -32.43 1.62 15.59
N ASP A 751 -31.57 1.31 14.60
CA ASP A 751 -31.84 0.34 13.53
C ASP A 751 -31.60 -1.12 13.97
N ILE A 752 -30.77 -1.37 14.98
CA ILE A 752 -30.51 -2.71 15.51
C ILE A 752 -31.70 -3.17 16.37
N PRO A 753 -32.33 -4.32 16.10
CA PRO A 753 -33.41 -4.84 16.95
C PRO A 753 -32.94 -5.12 18.38
N LEU A 754 -33.77 -4.82 19.39
CA LEU A 754 -33.51 -5.17 20.80
C LEU A 754 -33.08 -6.64 21.00
N ARG A 755 -33.71 -7.58 20.30
CA ARG A 755 -33.45 -9.03 20.40
C ARG A 755 -33.05 -9.63 19.05
N PRO A 756 -32.04 -10.53 19.00
CA PRO A 756 -31.69 -11.26 17.79
C PRO A 756 -32.78 -12.26 17.39
N SER A 757 -32.97 -12.43 16.08
CA SER A 757 -34.03 -13.30 15.54
C SER A 757 -33.78 -14.79 15.86
N GLY A 758 -34.82 -15.48 16.33
CA GLY A 758 -34.77 -16.92 16.62
C GLY A 758 -34.09 -17.33 17.94
N GLN A 759 -33.78 -16.37 18.82
CA GLN A 759 -33.26 -16.62 20.16
C GLN A 759 -34.37 -16.56 21.23
N ALA A 760 -34.04 -16.91 22.47
CA ALA A 760 -34.94 -16.81 23.62
C ALA A 760 -35.09 -15.36 24.13
N ASP A 761 -36.18 -15.06 24.85
CA ASP A 761 -36.49 -13.69 25.33
C ASP A 761 -35.46 -13.11 26.32
N GLU A 762 -34.67 -13.98 26.95
CA GLU A 762 -33.51 -13.67 27.81
C GLU A 762 -32.27 -13.16 27.05
N VAL A 763 -32.28 -13.25 25.71
CA VAL A 763 -31.18 -12.83 24.84
C VAL A 763 -31.48 -11.48 24.21
N VAL A 764 -30.56 -10.54 24.40
CA VAL A 764 -30.57 -9.21 23.77
C VAL A 764 -29.42 -9.09 22.78
N ASN A 765 -29.50 -8.12 21.88
CA ASN A 765 -28.30 -7.62 21.22
C ASN A 765 -27.59 -6.65 22.17
N PHE A 766 -26.27 -6.73 22.25
CA PHE A 766 -25.39 -5.78 22.93
C PHE A 766 -24.53 -5.08 21.88
N VAL A 767 -24.34 -3.76 22.01
CA VAL A 767 -23.42 -2.99 21.16
C VAL A 767 -22.22 -2.56 22.01
N THR A 768 -21.02 -2.99 21.62
CA THR A 768 -19.79 -2.67 22.36
C THR A 768 -19.29 -1.26 22.06
N GLU A 769 -19.10 -0.44 23.09
CA GLU A 769 -18.48 0.87 23.01
C GLU A 769 -17.02 0.84 23.46
N ILE A 770 -16.75 0.21 24.60
CA ILE A 770 -15.40 0.07 25.17
C ILE A 770 -15.06 -1.42 25.21
N PRO A 771 -14.31 -1.92 24.22
CA PRO A 771 -13.76 -3.26 24.23
C PRO A 771 -13.01 -3.62 25.52
N LEU A 772 -13.07 -4.89 25.91
CA LEU A 772 -12.31 -5.46 27.03
C LEU A 772 -10.86 -4.95 27.02
N HIS A 773 -10.40 -4.50 28.19
CA HIS A 773 -9.06 -3.96 28.42
C HIS A 773 -8.71 -2.64 27.70
N MET A 774 -9.69 -1.87 27.23
CA MET A 774 -9.50 -0.51 26.69
C MET A 774 -9.80 0.56 27.77
N THR A 775 -8.90 1.54 27.96
CA THR A 775 -9.09 2.62 28.95
C THR A 775 -9.72 3.89 28.39
N ALA A 776 -9.70 4.12 27.07
CA ALA A 776 -10.37 5.27 26.47
C ALA A 776 -11.87 5.21 26.75
N LYS A 777 -12.45 6.27 27.32
CA LYS A 777 -13.90 6.31 27.56
C LYS A 777 -14.59 6.64 26.24
N MET A 778 -15.18 5.63 25.63
CA MET A 778 -15.99 5.73 24.41
C MET A 778 -17.46 5.70 24.79
N GLU A 779 -18.29 6.52 24.14
CA GLU A 779 -19.72 6.64 24.42
C GLU A 779 -20.48 7.13 23.18
N VAL A 780 -21.72 6.69 23.00
CA VAL A 780 -22.66 7.19 22.00
C VAL A 780 -22.90 8.69 22.21
N GLN A 781 -22.41 9.49 21.27
CA GLN A 781 -22.54 10.94 21.34
C GLN A 781 -23.98 11.37 20.98
N LYS A 782 -24.83 11.43 22.01
CA LYS A 782 -26.26 11.83 21.92
C LYS A 782 -26.46 13.09 21.07
N ALA A 783 -25.72 14.15 21.39
CA ALA A 783 -25.83 15.46 20.74
C ALA A 783 -25.31 15.54 19.29
N LEU A 784 -24.64 14.50 18.76
CA LEU A 784 -24.09 14.50 17.41
C LEU A 784 -25.03 13.80 16.40
N PRO A 785 -25.20 14.35 15.18
CA PRO A 785 -25.96 13.70 14.11
C PRO A 785 -25.48 12.27 13.86
N GLY A 786 -26.41 11.32 13.87
CA GLY A 786 -26.08 9.91 13.68
C GLY A 786 -25.58 9.16 14.92
N ASN A 787 -25.53 9.78 16.10
CA ASN A 787 -25.17 9.12 17.36
C ASN A 787 -23.94 8.18 17.27
N PRO A 788 -22.79 8.68 16.80
CA PRO A 788 -21.57 7.89 16.70
C PRO A 788 -21.03 7.54 18.08
N ILE A 789 -20.43 6.35 18.22
CA ILE A 789 -19.55 6.03 19.35
C ILE A 789 -18.26 6.83 19.14
N ALA A 790 -17.94 7.73 20.07
CA ALA A 790 -16.72 8.53 20.04
C ALA A 790 -16.12 8.66 21.44
N GLN A 791 -14.87 9.14 21.54
CA GLN A 791 -14.20 9.30 22.82
C GLN A 791 -14.68 10.56 23.55
N ASP A 792 -14.98 10.45 24.84
CA ASP A 792 -15.23 11.59 25.74
C ASP A 792 -14.09 12.61 25.64
N SER A 793 -14.44 13.88 25.82
CA SER A 793 -13.47 14.96 26.09
C SER A 793 -13.53 15.40 27.55
N ASN A 794 -12.37 15.66 28.14
CA ASN A 794 -12.26 16.42 29.37
C ASN A 794 -12.67 17.90 29.13
N SER A 795 -12.84 18.67 30.19
CA SER A 795 -13.27 20.09 30.12
C SER A 795 -12.27 21.04 29.44
N ASP A 796 -11.05 20.58 29.14
CA ASP A 796 -10.02 21.28 28.35
C ASP A 796 -9.98 20.84 26.87
N GLY A 797 -10.83 19.89 26.46
CA GLY A 797 -10.85 19.30 25.12
C GLY A 797 -9.84 18.16 24.90
N SER A 798 -9.13 17.69 25.94
CA SER A 798 -8.27 16.51 25.85
C SER A 798 -9.08 15.20 25.89
N PRO A 799 -8.69 14.12 25.17
CA PRO A 799 -9.44 12.87 25.18
C PRO A 799 -9.41 12.19 26.56
N ARG A 800 -10.54 11.64 26.99
CA ARG A 800 -10.72 11.09 28.34
C ARG A 800 -10.44 9.59 28.41
N TYR A 801 -9.84 9.16 29.52
CA TYR A 801 -9.49 7.78 29.81
C TYR A 801 -9.89 7.43 31.25
N TYR A 802 -10.26 6.18 31.51
CA TYR A 802 -10.35 5.66 32.87
C TYR A 802 -8.97 5.67 33.53
N THR A 803 -8.89 6.31 34.70
CA THR A 803 -7.66 6.52 35.47
C THR A 803 -7.52 5.54 36.66
N TYR A 804 -8.63 4.91 37.09
CA TYR A 804 -8.66 3.97 38.22
C TYR A 804 -8.01 2.62 37.91
N GLY A 805 -8.04 2.22 36.64
CA GLY A 805 -7.52 0.95 36.14
C GLY A 805 -8.02 0.67 34.73
N THR A 806 -8.05 -0.60 34.35
CA THR A 806 -8.51 -1.04 33.03
C THR A 806 -9.77 -1.92 33.16
N PRO A 807 -10.85 -1.68 32.40
CA PRO A 807 -12.04 -2.55 32.40
C PRO A 807 -11.70 -4.02 32.16
N PHE A 808 -12.30 -4.91 32.96
CA PHE A 808 -12.16 -6.37 32.88
C PHE A 808 -13.41 -7.06 32.28
N PHE A 809 -14.29 -6.27 31.67
CA PHE A 809 -15.50 -6.62 30.93
C PHE A 809 -15.50 -5.82 29.61
N ASN A 810 -16.31 -6.20 28.62
CA ASN A 810 -16.67 -5.30 27.52
C ASN A 810 -17.81 -4.39 28.00
N TYR A 811 -17.78 -3.10 27.63
CA TYR A 811 -18.80 -2.12 28.00
C TYR A 811 -19.51 -1.55 26.76
N GLY A 812 -20.73 -1.07 26.95
CA GLY A 812 -21.58 -0.43 25.95
C GLY A 812 -23.05 -0.61 26.34
N PHE A 813 -23.96 -0.65 25.38
CA PHE A 813 -25.40 -0.54 25.68
C PHE A 813 -26.31 -1.57 24.97
N ILE A 814 -27.59 -1.58 25.37
CA ILE A 814 -28.67 -2.33 24.71
C ILE A 814 -29.39 -1.43 23.68
N PRO A 815 -29.40 -1.77 22.38
CA PRO A 815 -30.04 -0.96 21.35
C PRO A 815 -31.57 -0.94 21.53
N GLN A 816 -32.20 0.12 21.05
CA GLN A 816 -33.64 0.38 21.21
C GLN A 816 -34.13 0.45 22.68
N THR A 817 -33.28 0.80 23.65
CA THR A 817 -33.67 1.10 25.03
C THR A 817 -33.37 2.57 25.37
N TRP A 818 -34.03 3.14 26.38
CA TRP A 818 -33.74 4.49 26.87
C TRP A 818 -34.24 4.68 28.31
N GLU A 819 -33.38 5.24 29.15
CA GLU A 819 -33.63 5.64 30.54
C GLU A 819 -34.22 7.06 30.55
N ASP A 820 -35.40 7.23 31.13
CA ASP A 820 -36.19 8.47 31.02
C ASP A 820 -35.84 9.43 32.19
N PRO A 821 -35.25 10.61 31.94
CA PRO A 821 -34.81 11.52 32.99
C PRO A 821 -35.97 12.22 33.70
N ASP A 822 -37.14 12.33 33.08
CA ASP A 822 -38.34 12.90 33.70
C ASP A 822 -39.05 11.88 34.62
N LEU A 823 -38.77 10.57 34.46
CA LEU A 823 -39.34 9.50 35.28
C LEU A 823 -38.54 9.33 36.59
N LYS A 824 -38.97 10.05 37.64
CA LYS A 824 -38.32 9.98 38.96
C LYS A 824 -38.77 8.79 39.81
N ASP A 825 -37.81 8.19 40.53
CA ASP A 825 -37.98 7.08 41.46
C ASP A 825 -38.54 7.51 42.83
N SER A 826 -38.56 6.59 43.81
CA SER A 826 -39.04 6.88 45.17
C SER A 826 -38.12 7.76 46.03
N LEU A 827 -36.90 8.05 45.56
CA LEU A 827 -35.90 8.90 46.21
C LEU A 827 -35.75 10.27 45.52
N GLY A 828 -36.20 10.38 44.26
CA GLY A 828 -36.13 11.58 43.41
C GLY A 828 -35.15 11.47 42.24
N ASN A 829 -34.42 10.36 42.10
CA ASN A 829 -33.49 10.12 41.00
C ASN A 829 -34.27 9.80 39.71
N GLY A 830 -33.79 10.23 38.54
CA GLY A 830 -34.36 9.80 37.25
C GLY A 830 -33.28 9.16 36.38
N GLY A 831 -33.63 8.63 35.22
CA GLY A 831 -32.63 8.07 34.31
C GLY A 831 -31.53 9.06 33.92
N ASP A 832 -30.34 8.54 33.66
CA ASP A 832 -29.15 9.21 33.09
C ASP A 832 -29.37 9.81 31.68
N ASN A 833 -30.53 9.55 31.07
CA ASN A 833 -30.86 9.92 29.70
C ASN A 833 -29.95 9.24 28.66
N ASP A 834 -29.60 7.96 28.86
CA ASP A 834 -28.89 7.08 27.91
C ASP A 834 -29.70 5.83 27.52
N PRO A 835 -29.25 5.04 26.51
CA PRO A 835 -29.67 3.66 26.35
C PRO A 835 -29.10 2.78 27.48
N LEU A 836 -29.80 1.72 27.90
CA LEU A 836 -29.38 0.88 29.03
C LEU A 836 -27.96 0.35 28.87
N ASP A 837 -27.12 0.67 29.85
CA ASP A 837 -25.72 0.26 29.90
C ASP A 837 -25.53 -1.21 30.25
N VAL A 838 -24.41 -1.76 29.81
CA VAL A 838 -24.11 -3.20 29.82
C VAL A 838 -22.64 -3.44 30.18
N MET A 839 -22.43 -4.36 31.13
CA MET A 839 -21.15 -4.99 31.41
C MET A 839 -21.20 -6.45 30.96
N GLU A 840 -20.58 -6.75 29.82
CA GLU A 840 -20.48 -8.09 29.25
C GLU A 840 -19.23 -8.79 29.84
N ILE A 841 -19.45 -9.89 30.58
CA ILE A 841 -18.41 -10.55 31.39
C ILE A 841 -17.71 -11.74 30.71
N GLY A 842 -17.65 -11.71 29.39
CA GLY A 842 -16.95 -12.68 28.55
C GLY A 842 -15.42 -12.69 28.78
N SER A 843 -14.75 -13.72 28.27
CA SER A 843 -13.29 -13.79 28.20
C SER A 843 -12.72 -13.31 26.85
N THR A 844 -13.57 -12.79 25.96
CA THR A 844 -13.19 -12.34 24.62
C THR A 844 -13.32 -10.82 24.53
N ARG A 845 -12.30 -10.15 23.97
CA ARG A 845 -12.39 -8.73 23.60
C ARG A 845 -13.27 -8.60 22.35
N LEU A 846 -14.41 -7.95 22.49
CA LEU A 846 -15.34 -7.68 21.39
C LEU A 846 -14.89 -6.44 20.61
N GLU A 847 -15.26 -6.34 19.34
CA GLU A 847 -14.92 -5.18 18.50
C GLU A 847 -15.85 -4.01 18.80
N MET A 848 -15.33 -2.78 18.75
CA MET A 848 -16.14 -1.57 18.95
C MET A 848 -17.18 -1.42 17.83
N GLY A 849 -18.42 -1.09 18.21
CA GLY A 849 -19.58 -1.09 17.32
C GLY A 849 -20.10 -2.49 16.97
N SER A 850 -19.47 -3.59 17.43
CA SER A 850 -19.98 -4.94 17.14
C SER A 850 -21.30 -5.22 17.84
N VAL A 851 -22.18 -5.93 17.15
CA VAL A 851 -23.51 -6.32 17.63
C VAL A 851 -23.47 -7.78 18.06
N THR A 852 -23.43 -8.01 19.37
CA THR A 852 -23.20 -9.33 19.96
C THR A 852 -24.46 -9.84 20.66
N PRO A 853 -25.01 -11.01 20.28
CA PRO A 853 -26.06 -11.68 21.04
C PRO A 853 -25.58 -12.09 22.45
N CYS A 854 -26.17 -11.53 23.49
CA CYS A 854 -25.81 -11.78 24.88
C CYS A 854 -27.03 -12.24 25.71
N ARG A 855 -26.83 -13.22 26.60
CA ARG A 855 -27.82 -13.58 27.63
C ARG A 855 -27.72 -12.61 28.79
N VAL A 856 -28.85 -12.00 29.18
CA VAL A 856 -28.98 -11.19 30.40
C VAL A 856 -28.87 -12.10 31.63
N LEU A 857 -28.13 -11.67 32.66
CA LEU A 857 -27.95 -12.43 33.91
C LEU A 857 -28.65 -11.76 35.10
N GLY A 858 -28.61 -10.43 35.16
CA GLY A 858 -29.19 -9.55 36.18
C GLY A 858 -28.71 -8.10 35.94
N HIS A 859 -28.92 -7.18 36.88
CA HIS A 859 -28.36 -5.83 36.83
C HIS A 859 -27.82 -5.35 38.19
N LEU A 860 -27.02 -4.29 38.15
CA LEU A 860 -26.57 -3.52 39.31
C LEU A 860 -27.10 -2.09 39.20
N GLU A 861 -27.61 -1.57 40.32
CA GLU A 861 -28.28 -0.27 40.40
C GLU A 861 -27.32 0.75 41.02
N LEU A 862 -26.86 1.72 40.23
CA LEU A 862 -25.96 2.79 40.65
C LEU A 862 -26.74 4.10 40.83
N ILE A 863 -26.37 4.88 41.84
CA ILE A 863 -26.83 6.24 42.06
C ILE A 863 -25.64 7.17 41.81
N ASP A 864 -25.77 8.01 40.79
CA ASP A 864 -24.69 8.85 40.27
C ASP A 864 -25.12 10.31 40.20
N GLU A 865 -24.53 11.16 41.05
CA GLU A 865 -24.77 12.62 41.14
C GLU A 865 -26.24 13.12 41.25
N GLY A 866 -27.23 12.21 41.38
CA GLY A 866 -28.67 12.47 41.43
C GLY A 866 -29.49 11.74 40.36
N GLU A 867 -28.84 10.93 39.53
CA GLU A 867 -29.40 10.11 38.47
C GLU A 867 -29.32 8.61 38.84
N MET A 868 -30.23 7.82 38.28
CA MET A 868 -30.26 6.37 38.38
C MET A 868 -29.62 5.81 37.12
N ASP A 869 -28.59 5.01 37.33
CA ASP A 869 -27.76 4.40 36.31
C ASP A 869 -27.82 2.87 36.48
N ASN A 870 -28.47 2.18 35.54
CA ASN A 870 -28.68 0.72 35.61
C ASN A 870 -27.71 -0.04 34.71
N LYS A 871 -26.67 -0.64 35.32
CA LYS A 871 -25.70 -1.46 34.61
C LYS A 871 -26.19 -2.91 34.50
N ILE A 872 -26.72 -3.29 33.35
CA ILE A 872 -27.08 -4.69 33.03
C ILE A 872 -25.82 -5.56 33.00
N VAL A 873 -25.89 -6.77 33.54
CA VAL A 873 -24.80 -7.76 33.46
C VAL A 873 -25.22 -8.89 32.52
N CYS A 874 -24.38 -9.19 31.53
CA CYS A 874 -24.68 -10.19 30.50
C CYS A 874 -23.46 -11.02 30.08
N ILE A 875 -23.68 -12.09 29.32
CA ILE A 875 -22.61 -12.88 28.69
C ILE A 875 -22.92 -13.17 27.23
N SER A 876 -21.93 -12.98 26.35
CA SER A 876 -22.00 -13.31 24.94
C SER A 876 -22.30 -14.78 24.72
N LEU A 877 -23.24 -15.10 23.82
CA LEU A 877 -23.56 -16.50 23.46
C LEU A 877 -22.40 -17.23 22.76
N SER A 878 -21.36 -16.52 22.30
CA SER A 878 -20.14 -17.11 21.75
C SER A 878 -19.03 -17.32 22.78
N ASP A 879 -19.19 -16.88 24.03
CA ASP A 879 -18.18 -17.11 25.07
C ASP A 879 -18.16 -18.58 25.50
N LYS A 880 -16.95 -19.09 25.77
CA LYS A 880 -16.70 -20.49 26.20
C LYS A 880 -17.51 -20.87 27.45
N ASP A 881 -17.74 -19.93 28.36
CA ASP A 881 -18.40 -20.15 29.66
C ASP A 881 -19.92 -19.92 29.58
N ALA A 882 -20.46 -19.44 28.45
CA ALA A 882 -21.88 -19.09 28.27
C ALA A 882 -22.85 -20.28 28.37
N ASN A 883 -22.37 -21.52 28.25
CA ASN A 883 -23.17 -22.73 28.51
C ASN A 883 -23.21 -23.13 29.99
N SER A 884 -22.42 -22.45 30.84
CA SER A 884 -22.31 -22.71 32.29
C SER A 884 -22.82 -21.55 33.15
N ILE A 885 -23.19 -20.42 32.53
CA ILE A 885 -23.58 -19.16 33.19
C ILE A 885 -24.95 -18.71 32.65
N HIS A 886 -26.00 -18.89 33.47
CA HIS A 886 -27.36 -18.49 33.14
C HIS A 886 -27.94 -17.43 34.09
N THR A 887 -27.38 -17.28 35.30
CA THR A 887 -27.77 -16.26 36.29
C THR A 887 -26.55 -15.61 36.96
N MET A 888 -26.78 -14.61 37.82
CA MET A 888 -25.71 -14.00 38.63
C MET A 888 -25.11 -14.98 39.65
N GLU A 889 -25.88 -15.93 40.19
CA GLU A 889 -25.35 -16.99 41.04
C GLU A 889 -24.47 -17.97 40.26
N ASP A 890 -24.80 -18.26 39.00
CA ASP A 890 -23.92 -19.06 38.14
C ASP A 890 -22.64 -18.31 37.76
N LEU A 891 -22.71 -17.00 37.52
CA LEU A 891 -21.54 -16.17 37.24
C LEU A 891 -20.54 -16.27 38.39
N GLU A 892 -20.99 -16.05 39.62
CA GLU A 892 -20.13 -16.11 40.81
C GLU A 892 -19.67 -17.55 41.13
N ARG A 893 -20.45 -18.57 40.75
CA ARG A 893 -20.08 -20.00 40.84
C ARG A 893 -19.01 -20.42 39.81
N VAL A 894 -18.99 -19.83 38.62
CA VAL A 894 -18.06 -20.19 37.51
C VAL A 894 -16.83 -19.27 37.47
N LYS A 895 -17.01 -17.98 37.75
CA LYS A 895 -15.96 -16.95 37.80
C LYS A 895 -15.97 -16.25 39.18
N PRO A 896 -15.50 -16.89 40.27
CA PRO A 896 -15.58 -16.32 41.62
C PRO A 896 -14.86 -14.97 41.78
N GLY A 897 -15.43 -14.12 42.61
CA GLY A 897 -15.03 -12.73 42.84
C GLY A 897 -15.30 -11.82 41.64
N THR A 898 -16.21 -12.18 40.72
CA THR A 898 -16.55 -11.30 39.59
C THR A 898 -17.57 -10.26 40.01
N VAL A 899 -18.59 -10.64 40.78
CA VAL A 899 -19.63 -9.71 41.24
C VAL A 899 -19.02 -8.61 42.11
N ASP A 900 -18.11 -8.96 43.03
CA ASP A 900 -17.46 -7.98 43.92
C ASP A 900 -16.51 -7.04 43.17
N LYS A 901 -15.84 -7.50 42.10
CA LYS A 901 -15.03 -6.62 41.24
C LYS A 901 -15.89 -5.63 40.43
N LEU A 902 -17.08 -6.05 39.98
CA LEU A 902 -18.00 -5.15 39.26
C LEU A 902 -18.46 -4.03 40.19
N LYS A 903 -18.81 -4.38 41.44
CA LYS A 903 -19.14 -3.40 42.48
C LYS A 903 -17.97 -2.45 42.78
N ASP A 904 -16.78 -2.97 43.07
CA ASP A 904 -15.60 -2.15 43.36
C ASP A 904 -15.30 -1.17 42.22
N TRP A 905 -15.37 -1.64 40.96
CA TRP A 905 -15.22 -0.81 39.78
C TRP A 905 -16.27 0.30 39.72
N LEU A 906 -17.57 -0.03 39.77
CA LEU A 906 -18.66 0.94 39.67
C LEU A 906 -18.64 1.99 40.80
N THR A 907 -18.28 1.58 42.02
CA THR A 907 -18.11 2.48 43.16
C THR A 907 -16.93 3.44 42.98
N ARG A 908 -15.83 3.01 42.33
CA ARG A 908 -14.53 3.71 42.41
C ARG A 908 -13.96 4.30 41.12
N TYR A 909 -14.46 3.94 39.93
CA TYR A 909 -13.82 4.31 38.66
C TYR A 909 -13.60 5.82 38.43
N LYS A 910 -14.38 6.68 39.12
CA LYS A 910 -14.26 8.15 39.08
C LYS A 910 -13.33 8.74 40.16
N THR A 911 -12.91 7.98 41.17
CA THR A 911 -12.19 8.50 42.35
C THR A 911 -10.82 9.08 42.01
N SER A 912 -10.15 8.49 41.02
CA SER A 912 -8.88 8.95 40.45
C SER A 912 -9.02 10.19 39.57
N ASP A 913 -10.22 10.51 39.08
CA ASP A 913 -10.57 11.80 38.46
C ASP A 913 -10.85 12.89 39.54
N GLY A 914 -10.74 12.55 40.84
CA GLY A 914 -10.99 13.46 41.97
C GLY A 914 -12.46 13.59 42.39
N LYS A 915 -13.36 12.79 41.80
CA LYS A 915 -14.77 12.70 42.21
C LYS A 915 -14.94 11.80 43.46
N PRO A 916 -16.06 11.89 44.20
CA PRO A 916 -16.37 10.96 45.29
C PRO A 916 -16.56 9.51 44.80
N GLU A 917 -16.61 8.55 45.73
CA GLU A 917 -17.12 7.19 45.46
C GLU A 917 -18.64 7.27 45.14
N ASN A 918 -19.09 6.50 44.14
CA ASN A 918 -20.51 6.36 43.79
C ASN A 918 -21.23 5.47 44.83
N ALA A 919 -22.56 5.54 44.88
CA ALA A 919 -23.36 4.68 45.76
C ALA A 919 -24.15 3.63 44.95
N LEU A 920 -24.16 2.38 45.40
CA LEU A 920 -25.09 1.37 44.88
C LEU A 920 -26.43 1.46 45.63
N ALA A 921 -27.55 1.37 44.92
CA ALA A 921 -28.88 1.32 45.53
C ALA A 921 -29.14 -0.03 46.24
N SER A 922 -28.49 -1.11 45.77
CA SER A 922 -28.55 -2.46 46.34
C SER A 922 -27.17 -3.10 46.45
N GLU A 923 -26.90 -3.73 47.60
CA GLU A 923 -25.72 -4.57 47.84
C GLU A 923 -25.77 -5.92 47.12
N ASN A 924 -26.90 -6.29 46.51
CA ASN A 924 -27.07 -7.55 45.78
C ASN A 924 -27.52 -7.26 44.34
N PRO A 925 -26.95 -7.93 43.32
CA PRO A 925 -27.50 -7.90 41.97
C PRO A 925 -28.96 -8.35 41.94
N THR A 926 -29.72 -7.78 41.01
CA THR A 926 -31.10 -8.18 40.75
C THR A 926 -31.17 -9.53 40.04
N ARG A 927 -32.35 -10.14 40.01
CA ARG A 927 -32.56 -11.37 39.23
C ARG A 927 -32.68 -11.09 37.75
N THR A 928 -32.41 -12.13 36.95
CA THR A 928 -32.60 -12.13 35.49
C THR A 928 -34.00 -11.65 35.06
N SER A 929 -35.04 -11.99 35.81
CA SER A 929 -36.42 -11.54 35.56
C SER A 929 -36.62 -10.03 35.76
N GLU A 930 -35.95 -9.45 36.76
CA GLU A 930 -36.06 -8.03 37.13
C GLU A 930 -35.30 -7.17 36.10
N ALA A 931 -34.10 -7.60 35.70
CA ALA A 931 -33.35 -6.97 34.60
C ALA A 931 -34.11 -7.05 33.26
N LEU A 932 -34.77 -8.17 32.96
CA LEU A 932 -35.59 -8.31 31.74
C LEU A 932 -36.89 -7.47 31.80
N GLU A 933 -37.43 -7.20 32.98
CA GLU A 933 -38.56 -6.27 33.15
C GLU A 933 -38.10 -4.83 32.85
N LEU A 934 -36.99 -4.38 33.46
CA LEU A 934 -36.37 -3.08 33.18
C LEU A 934 -36.05 -2.87 31.69
N ILE A 935 -35.44 -3.86 31.03
CA ILE A 935 -35.12 -3.81 29.59
C ILE A 935 -36.38 -3.66 28.72
N ASN A 936 -37.49 -4.32 29.10
CA ASN A 936 -38.74 -4.18 28.36
C ASN A 936 -39.42 -2.82 28.65
N GLU A 937 -39.27 -2.26 29.86
CA GLU A 937 -39.74 -0.90 30.17
C GLU A 937 -38.98 0.16 29.39
N THR A 938 -37.65 0.20 29.46
CA THR A 938 -36.81 1.19 28.75
C THR A 938 -36.96 1.08 27.24
N HIS A 939 -37.21 -0.11 26.71
CA HIS A 939 -37.61 -0.29 25.30
C HIS A 939 -38.99 0.32 24.96
N MET A 940 -39.94 0.28 25.90
CA MET A 940 -41.22 0.98 25.75
C MET A 940 -41.08 2.50 25.95
N ARG A 941 -40.18 2.98 26.81
CA ARG A 941 -39.80 4.40 26.93
C ARG A 941 -39.20 4.89 25.59
N TRP A 942 -38.22 4.17 25.03
CA TRP A 942 -37.65 4.41 23.70
C TRP A 942 -38.70 4.46 22.57
N LYS A 943 -39.64 3.50 22.55
CA LYS A 943 -40.77 3.51 21.60
C LYS A 943 -41.68 4.74 21.74
N ASN A 944 -41.87 5.26 22.96
CA ASN A 944 -42.63 6.49 23.16
C ASN A 944 -41.85 7.72 22.65
N LEU A 945 -40.55 7.81 22.96
CA LEU A 945 -39.65 8.87 22.49
C LEU A 945 -39.65 8.95 20.95
N CYS A 946 -39.39 7.83 20.29
CA CYS A 946 -39.39 7.73 18.82
C CYS A 946 -40.79 7.84 18.18
N GLY A 947 -41.86 7.43 18.87
CA GLY A 947 -43.23 7.44 18.34
C GLY A 947 -44.00 8.76 18.54
N LYS A 948 -43.53 9.67 19.39
CA LYS A 948 -44.18 10.96 19.71
C LYS A 948 -43.30 12.19 19.49
N GLY A 949 -42.00 11.98 19.24
CA GLY A 949 -41.00 13.04 19.15
C GLY A 949 -40.81 13.80 20.47
N THR A 950 -40.11 14.92 20.40
CA THR A 950 -39.70 15.75 21.56
C THR A 950 -40.85 16.36 22.38
N SER A 951 -42.11 16.12 22.00
CA SER A 951 -43.29 16.49 22.81
C SER A 951 -43.58 15.54 23.98
N TYR A 952 -42.85 14.43 24.09
CA TYR A 952 -43.01 13.45 25.18
C TYR A 952 -42.25 13.81 26.47
N VAL A 953 -41.21 14.66 26.40
CA VAL A 953 -40.30 15.02 27.50
C VAL A 953 -40.12 16.53 27.65
N SER A 954 -39.56 16.97 28.78
CA SER A 954 -39.52 18.36 29.25
C SER A 954 -38.48 19.30 28.59
N GLY A 955 -38.07 19.03 27.35
CA GLY A 955 -37.16 19.90 26.60
C GLY A 955 -36.30 19.18 25.58
N ASP A 956 -35.18 19.80 25.22
CA ASP A 956 -34.24 19.27 24.23
C ASP A 956 -33.22 18.32 24.87
N HIS A 957 -33.66 17.10 25.19
CA HIS A 957 -32.85 16.06 25.83
C HIS A 957 -31.79 15.42 24.90
N GLY A 958 -31.46 16.08 23.79
CA GLY A 958 -30.24 15.83 23.02
C GLY A 958 -30.21 14.60 22.10
N PHE A 959 -31.27 13.80 22.01
CA PHE A 959 -31.30 12.63 21.11
C PHE A 959 -31.60 13.00 19.66
N TRP A 960 -30.87 12.41 18.70
CA TRP A 960 -31.00 12.72 17.27
C TRP A 960 -32.13 11.92 16.60
N LEU A 961 -33.37 12.18 17.01
CA LEU A 961 -34.57 11.38 16.69
C LEU A 961 -35.01 11.35 15.22
N HIS A 962 -34.30 11.99 14.30
CA HIS A 962 -34.60 11.95 12.85
C HIS A 962 -34.05 10.70 12.13
N ALA A 963 -33.69 9.65 12.87
CA ALA A 963 -33.20 8.36 12.35
C ALA A 963 -34.26 7.56 11.58
N ALA A 964 -33.82 6.73 10.62
CA ALA A 964 -34.71 5.95 9.74
C ALA A 964 -35.45 4.77 10.39
N GLY A 965 -35.36 4.61 11.73
CA GLY A 965 -36.20 3.73 12.55
C GLY A 965 -37.16 4.48 13.49
N CYS A 966 -36.97 5.78 13.71
CA CYS A 966 -37.78 6.63 14.61
C CYS A 966 -38.65 7.61 13.81
N LYS A 967 -39.27 7.08 12.75
CA LYS A 967 -40.06 7.84 11.78
C LYS A 967 -41.42 8.30 12.34
N GLY A 968 -41.89 9.52 12.02
CA GLY A 968 -41.26 10.54 11.15
C GLY A 968 -41.18 10.16 9.66
#